data_AF-G5J8R8-F1
#
_entry.id   AF-G5J8R8-F1
#
_cell.length_a   1.000
_cell.length_b   1.000
_cell.length_c   1.000
_cell.angle_alpha   90.00
_cell.angle_beta   90.00
_cell.angle_gamma   90.00
#
_symmetry.space_group_name_H-M   'P 1'
#
loop_
_entity.id
_entity.type
_entity.pdbx_description
1 polymer ?
#
loop_
_entity_poly.entity_id
_entity_poly.type
_entity_poly.pdbx_seq_one_letter_code
_entity_poly.pdbx_strand_id
1 'polypeptide(L)'
;MATIQCSNPECQTINPLENRVCEECETPLLKRYLRPLGDPIESWEVGQLLDERYLLVSRQVVLDTQPGIPPNFREDIPENIRKYLRLFPYRLHLPQIYTYYDLDQQEESGTDQLLTIGLLEYGTIPLDESGKPRHPELLPKLTEAWPQAKENPLQQLKWLWQIVKLWQPLEGQQMVSSLLDPSLVRVNAGMVQLLDFHQDEHNFHRIKELASVWLSLVEDTSPLIVDYLRSLCDYLQRDRIPYPELLLNYFEPALRQCGQWYERKYQVFTLTDAGPTRDHNEDACYPTPGELTETSTEQPSFTIVCDGVGGQDGGEIASNLAIDTLAAEIPQLPMFNETRDSQQGLEDLAEVINLSNNRISERNDAEDRHDRQRMGTTLVLSLVHDHQVYLANVGDSRIYRITPDSCHQVTTDDDLASREVRLGYLFYRDAIKYPNSGALVQALGMSNASSLHPNINRFILDDDCVFLLCSDGLSDYDRVEEYWNLKIAPILTQEKDLCQMGKELINIANNKNGHDNVTISLFYCQIKLSSLEPTPLSIASIKADIENAKEEIKPSIDRSDDLPSDLQPTEPLPSTEEKPLKKPNPLLIVGILGILVISVGAYGLWKLLQPPPTPTIPPTPPSPSPSITPPPPPSPESSLPKPGTIIQLTVTLSLWKTPEGDQLIEEVPVETVLQILSQEDSEKDIKIKV
;
A
#
# COMPACT_ATOMS: atom_id res chain seq x y z
N MET A 1 6.45 -32.41 -18.00
CA MET A 1 6.05 -32.15 -16.61
C MET A 1 5.93 -30.65 -16.47
N ALA A 2 4.90 -30.16 -15.80
CA ALA A 2 4.74 -28.73 -15.59
C ALA A 2 5.83 -28.21 -14.64
N THR A 3 6.27 -26.99 -14.86
CA THR A 3 7.40 -26.38 -14.13
C THR A 3 7.09 -24.94 -13.75
N ILE A 4 7.83 -24.41 -12.77
CA ILE A 4 7.76 -23.01 -12.34
C ILE A 4 9.16 -22.42 -12.24
N GLN A 5 9.31 -21.18 -12.68
CA GLN A 5 10.56 -20.44 -12.58
C GLN A 5 10.70 -19.81 -11.19
N CYS A 6 11.91 -19.87 -10.63
CA CYS A 6 12.23 -19.20 -9.38
C CYS A 6 12.05 -17.68 -9.50
N SER A 7 11.35 -17.08 -8.53
CA SER A 7 11.11 -15.63 -8.40
C SER A 7 12.39 -14.82 -8.14
N ASN A 8 13.44 -15.46 -7.61
CA ASN A 8 14.72 -14.78 -7.37
C ASN A 8 15.36 -14.39 -8.71
N PRO A 9 15.54 -13.08 -8.99
CA PRO A 9 16.05 -12.57 -10.27
C PRO A 9 17.49 -13.03 -10.56
N GLU A 10 18.28 -13.37 -9.54
CA GLU A 10 19.65 -13.86 -9.71
C GLU A 10 19.71 -15.37 -10.00
N CYS A 11 18.66 -16.13 -9.67
CA CYS A 11 18.64 -17.58 -9.80
C CYS A 11 17.85 -18.04 -11.02
N GLN A 12 16.59 -17.61 -11.13
CA GLN A 12 15.69 -17.92 -12.26
C GLN A 12 15.62 -19.42 -12.67
N THR A 13 16.02 -20.33 -11.79
CA THR A 13 16.05 -21.76 -12.06
C THR A 13 14.64 -22.31 -12.25
N ILE A 14 14.47 -23.23 -13.20
CA ILE A 14 13.20 -23.92 -13.46
C ILE A 14 13.08 -25.10 -12.50
N ASN A 15 11.97 -25.15 -11.77
CA ASN A 15 11.71 -26.13 -10.73
C ASN A 15 10.44 -26.96 -11.06
N PRO A 16 10.36 -28.22 -10.60
CA PRO A 16 9.09 -28.96 -10.55
C PRO A 16 8.01 -28.19 -9.77
N LEU A 17 6.75 -28.29 -10.20
CA LEU A 17 5.64 -27.60 -9.54
C LEU A 17 5.39 -28.07 -8.10
N GLU A 18 5.78 -29.30 -7.76
CA GLU A 18 5.60 -29.87 -6.43
C GLU A 18 6.55 -29.26 -5.40
N ASN A 19 7.62 -28.61 -5.85
CA ASN A 19 8.60 -28.02 -4.95
C ASN A 19 8.02 -26.80 -4.23
N ARG A 20 8.43 -26.63 -2.97
CA ARG A 20 8.09 -25.45 -2.14
C ARG A 20 9.18 -24.38 -2.18
N VAL A 21 10.42 -24.80 -2.44
CA VAL A 21 11.60 -23.95 -2.52
C VAL A 21 12.38 -24.30 -3.78
N CYS A 22 13.13 -23.33 -4.28
CA CYS A 22 14.03 -23.51 -5.41
C CYS A 22 15.14 -24.50 -5.04
N GLU A 23 15.41 -25.47 -5.92
CA GLU A 23 16.44 -26.50 -5.70
C GLU A 23 17.86 -25.91 -5.66
N GLU A 24 18.07 -24.76 -6.29
CA GLU A 24 19.41 -24.14 -6.41
C GLU A 24 19.68 -23.09 -5.30
N CYS A 25 18.70 -22.22 -5.02
CA CYS A 25 18.93 -21.06 -4.14
C CYS A 25 18.05 -21.04 -2.87
N GLU A 26 17.25 -22.09 -2.66
CA GLU A 26 16.34 -22.28 -1.52
C GLU A 26 15.27 -21.18 -1.34
N THR A 27 15.17 -20.23 -2.27
CA THR A 27 14.11 -19.22 -2.28
C THR A 27 12.73 -19.91 -2.41
N PRO A 28 11.74 -19.56 -1.59
CA PRO A 28 10.38 -20.08 -1.72
C PRO A 28 9.82 -19.87 -3.13
N LEU A 29 9.17 -20.88 -3.69
CA LEU A 29 8.56 -20.78 -5.02
C LEU A 29 7.18 -20.13 -4.90
N LEU A 30 7.07 -18.88 -5.37
CA LEU A 30 5.84 -18.11 -5.36
C LEU A 30 4.82 -18.68 -6.35
N LYS A 31 3.73 -19.30 -5.87
CA LYS A 31 2.68 -19.87 -6.73
C LYS A 31 1.51 -18.90 -6.88
N ARG A 32 1.48 -18.13 -7.97
CA ARG A 32 0.38 -17.19 -8.29
C ARG A 32 -0.68 -17.87 -9.14
N TYR A 33 -1.78 -18.26 -8.51
CA TYR A 33 -2.96 -18.76 -9.20
C TYR A 33 -3.89 -17.60 -9.55
N LEU A 34 -4.32 -17.56 -10.80
CA LEU A 34 -5.10 -16.49 -11.39
C LEU A 34 -6.37 -17.05 -12.02
N ARG A 35 -7.38 -16.19 -12.17
CA ARG A 35 -8.64 -16.54 -12.83
C ARG A 35 -8.81 -15.74 -14.12
N PRO A 36 -9.08 -16.39 -15.26
CA PRO A 36 -9.51 -15.70 -16.47
C PRO A 36 -10.82 -14.94 -16.23
N LEU A 37 -10.87 -13.68 -16.66
CA LEU A 37 -12.05 -12.83 -16.57
C LEU A 37 -13.16 -13.37 -17.49
N GLY A 38 -14.38 -13.54 -16.95
CA GLY A 38 -15.53 -14.02 -17.69
C GLY A 38 -15.66 -15.54 -17.78
N ASP A 39 -16.37 -16.01 -18.81
CA ASP A 39 -16.73 -17.42 -18.96
C ASP A 39 -15.55 -18.30 -19.38
N PRO A 40 -15.53 -19.59 -18.99
CA PRO A 40 -14.48 -20.49 -19.41
C PRO A 40 -14.52 -20.72 -20.92
N ILE A 41 -13.37 -20.58 -21.56
CA ILE A 41 -13.21 -20.79 -23.00
C ILE A 41 -13.18 -22.29 -23.29
N GLU A 42 -14.12 -22.79 -24.09
CA GLU A 42 -14.29 -24.23 -24.33
C GLU A 42 -13.13 -24.90 -25.07
N SER A 43 -12.36 -24.15 -25.86
CA SER A 43 -11.21 -24.66 -26.61
C SER A 43 -9.98 -24.96 -25.75
N TRP A 44 -10.00 -24.60 -24.46
CA TRP A 44 -8.87 -24.74 -23.57
C TRP A 44 -8.83 -26.09 -22.86
N GLU A 45 -7.66 -26.73 -22.86
CA GLU A 45 -7.46 -28.03 -22.22
C GLU A 45 -6.60 -27.93 -20.95
N VAL A 46 -7.02 -28.60 -19.87
CA VAL A 46 -6.24 -28.61 -18.62
C VAL A 46 -4.85 -29.21 -18.87
N GLY A 47 -3.82 -28.49 -18.46
CA GLY A 47 -2.41 -28.79 -18.75
C GLY A 47 -1.82 -28.00 -19.92
N GLN A 48 -2.64 -27.26 -20.68
CA GLN A 48 -2.18 -26.34 -21.72
C GLN A 48 -1.44 -25.14 -21.12
N LEU A 49 -0.36 -24.71 -21.78
CA LEU A 49 0.35 -23.47 -21.47
C LEU A 49 -0.16 -22.38 -22.41
N LEU A 50 -0.71 -21.30 -21.86
CA LEU A 50 -1.25 -20.15 -22.57
C LEU A 50 -0.21 -19.03 -22.58
N ASP A 51 -0.01 -18.38 -23.72
CA ASP A 51 0.99 -17.30 -23.91
C ASP A 51 2.39 -17.68 -23.41
N GLU A 52 2.77 -18.96 -23.55
CA GLU A 52 4.04 -19.53 -23.06
C GLU A 52 4.33 -19.27 -21.56
N ARG A 53 3.31 -18.91 -20.76
CA ARG A 53 3.47 -18.47 -19.37
C ARG A 53 2.42 -19.01 -18.41
N TYR A 54 1.15 -19.03 -18.81
CA TYR A 54 0.04 -19.33 -17.91
C TYR A 54 -0.42 -20.78 -18.09
N LEU A 55 -0.11 -21.64 -17.12
CA LEU A 55 -0.50 -23.03 -17.15
C LEU A 55 -1.95 -23.19 -16.71
N LEU A 56 -2.82 -23.73 -17.55
CA LEU A 56 -4.20 -24.03 -17.17
C LEU A 56 -4.25 -25.24 -16.22
N VAL A 57 -4.60 -25.01 -14.95
CA VAL A 57 -4.62 -26.04 -13.91
C VAL A 57 -6.02 -26.59 -13.69
N SER A 58 -7.05 -25.77 -13.91
CA SER A 58 -8.46 -26.17 -13.95
C SER A 58 -9.20 -25.30 -14.97
N ARG A 59 -10.48 -25.61 -15.24
CA ARG A 59 -11.30 -24.95 -16.28
C ARG A 59 -11.31 -23.41 -16.19
N GLN A 60 -11.08 -22.82 -15.02
CA GLN A 60 -11.01 -21.37 -14.83
C GLN A 60 -9.90 -20.96 -13.85
N VAL A 61 -8.84 -21.75 -13.76
CA VAL A 61 -7.68 -21.42 -12.93
C VAL A 61 -6.42 -21.64 -13.74
N VAL A 62 -5.62 -20.59 -13.86
CA VAL A 62 -4.28 -20.64 -14.44
C VAL A 62 -3.23 -20.40 -13.36
N LEU A 63 -2.05 -20.97 -13.53
CA LEU A 63 -0.87 -20.71 -12.70
C LEU A 63 0.12 -19.91 -13.54
N ASP A 64 0.59 -18.78 -13.02
CA ASP A 64 1.73 -18.08 -13.59
C ASP A 64 3.02 -18.88 -13.34
N THR A 65 3.63 -19.38 -14.40
CA THR A 65 4.88 -20.15 -14.33
C THR A 65 6.13 -19.27 -14.23
N GLN A 66 6.00 -17.95 -14.44
CA GLN A 66 7.09 -16.97 -14.44
C GLN A 66 6.78 -15.78 -13.51
N PRO A 67 6.44 -16.02 -12.22
CA PRO A 67 5.93 -14.98 -11.33
C PRO A 67 6.97 -13.90 -10.97
N GLY A 68 8.27 -14.19 -11.10
CA GLY A 68 9.35 -13.22 -10.89
C GLY A 68 9.58 -12.27 -12.08
N ILE A 69 8.93 -12.52 -13.21
CA ILE A 69 9.02 -11.67 -14.41
C ILE A 69 7.68 -10.93 -14.54
N PRO A 70 7.64 -9.59 -14.50
CA PRO A 70 6.39 -8.87 -14.72
C PRO A 70 5.70 -9.27 -16.03
N PRO A 71 4.36 -9.36 -16.08
CA PRO A 71 3.67 -9.67 -17.33
C PRO A 71 3.74 -8.52 -18.33
N ASN A 72 3.43 -8.84 -19.57
CA ASN A 72 3.22 -7.86 -20.63
C ASN A 72 1.86 -7.18 -20.43
N PHE A 73 1.76 -5.94 -20.88
CA PHE A 73 0.53 -5.15 -20.80
C PHE A 73 0.25 -4.49 -22.13
N ARG A 74 -1.04 -4.29 -22.40
CA ARG A 74 -1.49 -3.42 -23.48
C ARG A 74 -1.55 -1.97 -23.00
N GLU A 75 -1.23 -1.04 -23.89
CA GLU A 75 -1.35 0.40 -23.62
C GLU A 75 -2.82 0.83 -23.51
N ASP A 76 -3.71 0.18 -24.26
CA ASP A 76 -5.14 0.47 -24.24
C ASP A 76 -5.87 -0.32 -23.14
N ILE A 77 -6.28 0.39 -22.08
CA ILE A 77 -7.10 -0.17 -21.00
C ILE A 77 -8.59 0.06 -21.30
N PRO A 78 -9.38 -1.00 -21.59
CA PRO A 78 -10.80 -0.83 -21.87
C PRO A 78 -11.61 -0.48 -20.61
N GLU A 79 -12.77 0.17 -20.79
CA GLU A 79 -13.53 0.74 -19.67
C GLU A 79 -14.02 -0.31 -18.65
N ASN A 80 -14.35 -1.53 -19.10
CA ASN A 80 -14.73 -2.62 -18.20
C ASN A 80 -13.58 -3.00 -17.25
N ILE A 81 -12.32 -2.95 -17.71
CA ILE A 81 -11.13 -3.19 -16.92
C ILE A 81 -10.83 -1.98 -16.01
N ARG A 82 -11.02 -0.76 -16.53
CA ARG A 82 -10.80 0.48 -15.76
C ARG A 82 -11.64 0.53 -14.46
N LYS A 83 -12.86 -0.03 -14.49
CA LYS A 83 -13.69 -0.17 -13.28
C LYS A 83 -13.02 -1.00 -12.17
N TYR A 84 -12.30 -2.07 -12.52
CA TYR A 84 -11.50 -2.83 -11.54
C TYR A 84 -10.38 -1.98 -10.95
N LEU A 85 -9.69 -1.22 -11.79
CA LEU A 85 -8.56 -0.38 -11.36
C LEU A 85 -9.00 0.75 -10.41
N ARG A 86 -10.15 1.38 -10.68
CA ARG A 86 -10.75 2.39 -9.77
C ARG A 86 -11.12 1.82 -8.40
N LEU A 87 -11.37 0.52 -8.34
CA LEU A 87 -11.69 -0.21 -7.11
C LEU A 87 -10.45 -0.75 -6.37
N PHE A 88 -9.24 -0.41 -6.83
CA PHE A 88 -7.97 -0.82 -6.20
C PHE A 88 -7.88 -0.53 -4.69
N PRO A 89 -8.41 0.57 -4.13
CA PRO A 89 -8.44 0.78 -2.67
C PRO A 89 -9.15 -0.33 -1.88
N TYR A 90 -10.04 -1.08 -2.53
CA TYR A 90 -10.80 -2.19 -1.94
C TYR A 90 -10.22 -3.56 -2.29
N ARG A 91 -8.97 -3.63 -2.76
CA ARG A 91 -8.26 -4.85 -3.22
C ARG A 91 -8.21 -6.01 -2.22
N LEU A 92 -8.45 -5.76 -0.94
CA LEU A 92 -8.62 -6.82 0.06
C LEU A 92 -9.86 -7.68 -0.19
N HIS A 93 -10.92 -7.05 -0.67
CA HIS A 93 -12.22 -7.65 -0.90
C HIS A 93 -12.49 -7.91 -2.39
N LEU A 94 -11.75 -7.25 -3.26
CA LEU A 94 -12.05 -7.18 -4.67
C LEU A 94 -10.88 -7.71 -5.50
N PRO A 95 -11.14 -8.48 -6.57
CA PRO A 95 -10.08 -9.02 -7.40
C PRO A 95 -9.35 -7.91 -8.14
N GLN A 96 -8.05 -8.08 -8.34
CA GLN A 96 -7.21 -7.16 -9.08
C GLN A 96 -6.90 -7.71 -10.46
N ILE A 97 -6.74 -6.83 -11.45
CA ILE A 97 -6.28 -7.25 -12.77
C ILE A 97 -4.76 -7.44 -12.71
N TYR A 98 -4.33 -8.69 -12.88
CA TYR A 98 -2.93 -9.09 -12.92
C TYR A 98 -2.27 -8.73 -14.26
N THR A 99 -2.96 -9.04 -15.35
CA THR A 99 -2.57 -8.70 -16.73
C THR A 99 -3.80 -8.73 -17.64
N TYR A 100 -3.65 -8.15 -18.83
CA TYR A 100 -4.62 -8.17 -19.92
C TYR A 100 -3.85 -8.27 -21.24
N TYR A 101 -4.00 -9.38 -21.96
CA TYR A 101 -3.25 -9.67 -23.20
C TYR A 101 -4.12 -10.38 -24.25
N ASP A 102 -3.68 -10.32 -25.51
CA ASP A 102 -4.34 -11.00 -26.63
C ASP A 102 -3.76 -12.40 -26.84
N LEU A 103 -4.63 -13.39 -27.05
CA LEU A 103 -4.26 -14.70 -27.56
C LEU A 103 -4.67 -14.84 -29.02
N ASP A 104 -3.75 -15.35 -29.84
CA ASP A 104 -4.03 -15.78 -31.20
C ASP A 104 -4.98 -16.98 -31.18
N GLN A 105 -6.21 -16.83 -31.69
CA GLN A 105 -7.07 -17.96 -32.02
C GLN A 105 -6.96 -18.28 -33.51
N GLN A 106 -6.41 -19.45 -33.83
CA GLN A 106 -6.56 -20.02 -35.17
C GLN A 106 -7.95 -20.66 -35.28
N GLU A 107 -8.92 -19.97 -35.87
CA GLU A 107 -10.14 -20.63 -36.34
C GLU A 107 -9.89 -21.39 -37.65
N GLU A 108 -10.57 -22.53 -37.84
CA GLU A 108 -10.63 -23.26 -39.12
C GLU A 108 -11.21 -22.41 -40.29
N SER A 109 -11.76 -21.24 -39.99
CA SER A 109 -12.40 -20.30 -40.92
C SER A 109 -11.43 -19.30 -41.60
N GLY A 110 -10.18 -19.21 -41.15
CA GLY A 110 -9.14 -18.37 -41.77
C GLY A 110 -9.21 -16.87 -41.47
N THR A 111 -9.98 -16.45 -40.46
CA THR A 111 -9.89 -15.10 -39.89
C THR A 111 -9.17 -15.12 -38.55
N ASP A 112 -7.99 -14.50 -38.47
CA ASP A 112 -7.30 -14.25 -37.20
C ASP A 112 -8.17 -13.31 -36.34
N GLN A 113 -8.85 -13.86 -35.34
CA GLN A 113 -9.45 -13.07 -34.27
C GLN A 113 -8.58 -13.17 -33.03
N LEU A 114 -8.16 -12.02 -32.51
CA LEU A 114 -7.48 -11.91 -31.23
C LEU A 114 -8.52 -12.05 -30.12
N LEU A 115 -8.35 -13.03 -29.24
CA LEU A 115 -9.14 -13.14 -28.02
C LEU A 115 -8.39 -12.42 -26.91
N THR A 116 -8.95 -11.33 -26.39
CA THR A 116 -8.34 -10.63 -25.26
C THR A 116 -8.78 -11.19 -23.92
N ILE A 117 -7.81 -11.40 -23.03
CA ILE A 117 -7.98 -12.12 -21.77
C ILE A 117 -7.42 -11.30 -20.62
N GLY A 118 -8.30 -10.95 -19.69
CA GLY A 118 -7.90 -10.43 -18.38
C GLY A 118 -7.65 -11.58 -17.41
N LEU A 119 -6.60 -11.48 -16.60
CA LEU A 119 -6.36 -12.40 -15.50
C LEU A 119 -6.56 -11.67 -14.17
N LEU A 120 -7.34 -12.27 -13.28
CA LEU A 120 -7.65 -11.77 -11.95
C LEU A 120 -6.76 -12.43 -10.89
N GLU A 121 -6.25 -11.61 -9.97
CA GLU A 121 -5.49 -11.99 -8.77
C GLU A 121 -6.31 -11.72 -7.51
N TYR A 122 -6.15 -12.60 -6.50
CA TYR A 122 -6.90 -12.55 -5.22
C TYR A 122 -5.96 -12.43 -4.00
N GLY A 123 -4.69 -12.07 -4.23
CA GLY A 123 -3.64 -12.16 -3.23
C GLY A 123 -3.33 -13.62 -2.89
N THR A 124 -3.14 -13.93 -1.61
CA THR A 124 -2.95 -15.31 -1.16
C THR A 124 -4.26 -16.08 -1.17
N ILE A 125 -4.20 -17.34 -1.62
CA ILE A 125 -5.34 -18.27 -1.58
C ILE A 125 -4.99 -19.51 -0.73
N PRO A 126 -5.97 -20.23 -0.19
CA PRO A 126 -5.71 -21.46 0.57
C PRO A 126 -5.08 -22.55 -0.30
N LEU A 127 -3.84 -22.94 0.03
CA LEU A 127 -3.10 -24.00 -0.65
C LEU A 127 -2.98 -25.26 0.22
N ASP A 128 -2.98 -26.43 -0.40
CA ASP A 128 -2.64 -27.70 0.25
C ASP A 128 -1.13 -27.86 0.46
N GLU A 129 -0.70 -28.95 1.10
CA GLU A 129 0.72 -29.21 1.38
C GLU A 129 1.59 -29.34 0.11
N SER A 130 0.97 -29.67 -1.04
CA SER A 130 1.63 -29.72 -2.35
C SER A 130 1.69 -28.36 -3.05
N GLY A 131 1.04 -27.34 -2.49
CA GLY A 131 0.92 -26.00 -3.05
C GLY A 131 -0.11 -25.89 -4.16
N LYS A 132 -1.13 -26.76 -4.18
CA LYS A 132 -2.30 -26.65 -5.07
C LYS A 132 -3.46 -25.96 -4.37
N PRO A 133 -4.36 -25.28 -5.09
CA PRO A 133 -5.54 -24.65 -4.48
C PRO A 133 -6.41 -25.69 -3.77
N ARG A 134 -6.78 -25.43 -2.52
CA ARG A 134 -7.72 -26.31 -1.77
C ARG A 134 -9.13 -26.27 -2.35
N HIS A 135 -9.48 -25.19 -3.03
CA HIS A 135 -10.78 -24.96 -3.62
C HIS A 135 -10.66 -24.90 -5.16
N PRO A 136 -11.55 -25.57 -5.91
CA PRO A 136 -11.50 -25.60 -7.38
C PRO A 136 -11.55 -24.22 -8.05
N GLU A 137 -12.26 -23.28 -7.42
CA GLU A 137 -12.43 -21.89 -7.87
C GLU A 137 -11.60 -20.92 -7.03
N LEU A 138 -10.43 -21.35 -6.53
CA LEU A 138 -9.48 -20.61 -5.68
C LEU A 138 -9.95 -20.38 -4.24
N LEU A 139 -11.22 -19.99 -4.05
CA LEU A 139 -11.80 -19.61 -2.76
C LEU A 139 -13.13 -20.37 -2.49
N PRO A 140 -13.47 -20.67 -1.24
CA PRO A 140 -14.76 -21.25 -0.87
C PRO A 140 -15.90 -20.22 -0.99
N LYS A 141 -17.10 -20.70 -1.31
CA LYS A 141 -18.31 -19.85 -1.28
C LYS A 141 -18.65 -19.45 0.14
N LEU A 142 -19.24 -18.26 0.32
CA LEU A 142 -19.76 -17.86 1.63
C LEU A 142 -20.73 -18.90 2.19
N THR A 143 -21.62 -19.45 1.36
CA THR A 143 -22.60 -20.48 1.76
C THR A 143 -21.95 -21.79 2.22
N GLU A 144 -20.77 -22.13 1.70
CA GLU A 144 -20.01 -23.33 2.10
C GLU A 144 -19.26 -23.11 3.42
N ALA A 145 -18.74 -21.89 3.63
CA ALA A 145 -18.02 -21.52 4.84
C ALA A 145 -18.95 -21.12 6.01
N TRP A 146 -20.14 -20.62 5.72
CA TRP A 146 -21.13 -20.16 6.71
C TRP A 146 -21.41 -21.16 7.84
N PRO A 147 -21.77 -22.43 7.56
CA PRO A 147 -22.02 -23.43 8.61
C PRO A 147 -20.76 -23.79 9.41
N GLN A 148 -19.56 -23.62 8.83
CA GLN A 148 -18.29 -23.92 9.52
C GLN A 148 -17.99 -22.90 10.62
N ALA A 149 -18.50 -21.66 10.47
CA ALA A 149 -18.40 -20.60 11.46
C ALA A 149 -19.57 -20.58 12.47
N LYS A 150 -20.35 -21.66 12.60
CA LYS A 150 -21.52 -21.70 13.49
C LYS A 150 -21.18 -21.48 14.98
N GLU A 151 -20.00 -21.92 15.40
CA GLU A 151 -19.45 -21.68 16.75
C GLU A 151 -18.72 -20.33 16.87
N ASN A 152 -18.57 -19.57 15.78
CA ASN A 152 -18.00 -18.23 15.75
C ASN A 152 -19.04 -17.22 15.21
N PRO A 153 -20.05 -16.83 16.01
CA PRO A 153 -21.06 -15.85 15.61
C PRO A 153 -20.47 -14.49 15.22
N LEU A 154 -19.29 -14.12 15.75
CA LEU A 154 -18.64 -12.85 15.41
C LEU A 154 -18.15 -12.87 13.96
N GLN A 155 -17.59 -13.99 13.51
CA GLN A 155 -17.18 -14.21 12.13
C GLN A 155 -18.38 -14.16 11.15
N GLN A 156 -19.51 -14.75 11.52
CA GLN A 156 -20.73 -14.68 10.70
C GLN A 156 -21.24 -13.24 10.57
N LEU A 157 -21.31 -12.47 11.68
CA LEU A 157 -21.68 -11.05 11.64
C LEU A 157 -20.68 -10.21 10.86
N LYS A 158 -19.37 -10.46 11.03
CA LYS A 158 -18.28 -9.76 10.34
C LYS A 158 -18.41 -9.91 8.82
N TRP A 159 -18.73 -11.09 8.31
CA TRP A 159 -18.93 -11.28 6.87
C TRP A 159 -20.10 -10.46 6.32
N LEU A 160 -21.25 -10.46 7.01
CA LEU A 160 -22.39 -9.64 6.58
C LEU A 160 -22.06 -8.15 6.62
N TRP A 161 -21.37 -7.69 7.68
CA TRP A 161 -20.90 -6.31 7.80
C TRP A 161 -19.95 -5.92 6.66
N GLN A 162 -19.00 -6.80 6.29
CA GLN A 162 -18.10 -6.58 5.15
C GLN A 162 -18.88 -6.47 3.82
N ILE A 163 -19.90 -7.30 3.59
CA ILE A 163 -20.76 -7.20 2.39
C ILE A 163 -21.44 -5.83 2.33
N VAL A 164 -21.97 -5.32 3.45
CA VAL A 164 -22.62 -4.01 3.48
C VAL A 164 -21.63 -2.89 3.19
N LYS A 165 -20.41 -2.95 3.73
CA LYS A 165 -19.36 -1.96 3.43
C LYS A 165 -18.97 -1.88 1.96
N LEU A 166 -19.11 -2.97 1.20
CA LEU A 166 -18.80 -3.02 -0.22
C LEU A 166 -19.94 -2.46 -1.11
N TRP A 167 -21.12 -2.20 -0.53
CA TRP A 167 -22.27 -1.73 -1.29
C TRP A 167 -22.00 -0.41 -2.02
N GLN A 168 -21.64 0.65 -1.28
CA GLN A 168 -21.45 1.99 -1.83
C GLN A 168 -20.29 2.06 -2.86
N PRO A 169 -19.11 1.44 -2.61
CA PRO A 169 -18.05 1.39 -3.62
C PRO A 169 -18.47 0.72 -4.94
N LEU A 170 -19.19 -0.40 -4.86
CA LEU A 170 -19.67 -1.12 -6.05
C LEU A 170 -20.81 -0.38 -6.74
N GLU A 171 -21.69 0.29 -5.99
CA GLU A 171 -22.73 1.17 -6.55
C GLU A 171 -22.12 2.30 -7.38
N GLY A 172 -21.04 2.92 -6.89
CA GLY A 172 -20.28 3.94 -7.63
C GLY A 172 -19.71 3.45 -8.97
N GLN A 173 -19.51 2.14 -9.15
CA GLN A 173 -19.04 1.54 -10.40
C GLN A 173 -20.12 0.74 -11.17
N GLN A 174 -21.38 0.73 -10.67
CA GLN A 174 -22.51 -0.04 -11.20
C GLN A 174 -22.23 -1.55 -11.23
N MET A 175 -21.82 -2.10 -10.08
CA MET A 175 -21.43 -3.51 -9.90
C MET A 175 -22.07 -4.17 -8.66
N VAL A 176 -23.17 -3.63 -8.13
CA VAL A 176 -23.81 -4.09 -6.89
C VAL A 176 -24.40 -5.49 -7.02
N SER A 177 -24.88 -5.86 -8.21
CA SER A 177 -25.40 -7.20 -8.51
C SER A 177 -24.40 -8.31 -8.15
N SER A 178 -23.10 -8.01 -8.16
CA SER A 178 -22.04 -8.94 -7.74
C SER A 178 -22.16 -9.38 -6.28
N LEU A 179 -22.64 -8.52 -5.37
CA LEU A 179 -22.88 -8.87 -3.96
C LEU A 179 -24.17 -9.69 -3.78
N LEU A 180 -25.08 -9.62 -4.75
CA LEU A 180 -26.37 -10.30 -4.71
C LEU A 180 -26.30 -11.72 -5.29
N ASP A 181 -25.23 -12.05 -6.01
CA ASP A 181 -24.99 -13.38 -6.55
C ASP A 181 -24.18 -14.24 -5.56
N PRO A 182 -24.80 -15.27 -4.92
CA PRO A 182 -24.09 -16.16 -4.00
C PRO A 182 -22.96 -16.95 -4.67
N SER A 183 -22.98 -17.06 -6.00
CA SER A 183 -21.93 -17.69 -6.78
C SER A 183 -20.71 -16.80 -6.98
N LEU A 184 -20.72 -15.52 -6.59
CA LEU A 184 -19.55 -14.63 -6.62
C LEU A 184 -19.00 -14.31 -5.23
N VAL A 185 -19.82 -14.34 -4.19
CA VAL A 185 -19.39 -14.04 -2.82
C VAL A 185 -18.58 -15.20 -2.23
N ARG A 186 -17.30 -14.95 -1.99
CA ARG A 186 -16.31 -15.88 -1.44
C ARG A 186 -15.83 -15.43 -0.07
N VAL A 187 -15.12 -16.31 0.63
CA VAL A 187 -14.40 -15.95 1.86
C VAL A 187 -12.95 -16.44 1.83
N ASN A 188 -12.05 -15.67 2.41
CA ASN A 188 -10.62 -15.95 2.49
C ASN A 188 -10.09 -15.52 3.85
N ALA A 189 -9.74 -16.49 4.72
CA ALA A 189 -9.22 -16.23 6.07
C ALA A 189 -10.04 -15.21 6.89
N GLY A 190 -11.37 -15.31 6.79
CA GLY A 190 -12.31 -14.42 7.47
C GLY A 190 -12.64 -13.11 6.74
N MET A 191 -12.07 -12.84 5.57
CA MET A 191 -12.40 -11.72 4.70
C MET A 191 -13.41 -12.13 3.62
N VAL A 192 -14.46 -11.35 3.39
CA VAL A 192 -15.30 -11.48 2.19
C VAL A 192 -14.50 -11.06 0.96
N GLN A 193 -14.53 -11.85 -0.10
CA GLN A 193 -13.99 -11.50 -1.40
C GLN A 193 -15.01 -11.72 -2.51
N LEU A 194 -14.97 -10.94 -3.58
CA LEU A 194 -15.72 -11.23 -4.80
C LEU A 194 -14.84 -12.00 -5.79
N LEU A 195 -15.43 -13.00 -6.45
CA LEU A 195 -14.73 -13.77 -7.46
C LEU A 195 -14.60 -13.02 -8.79
N ASP A 196 -15.62 -12.27 -9.18
CA ASP A 196 -15.72 -11.52 -10.45
C ASP A 196 -16.72 -10.36 -10.24
N PHE A 197 -16.87 -9.48 -11.23
CA PHE A 197 -17.89 -8.43 -11.24
C PHE A 197 -18.94 -8.65 -12.32
N HIS A 198 -20.19 -8.52 -11.91
CA HIS A 198 -21.31 -8.34 -12.81
C HIS A 198 -21.61 -6.85 -12.98
N GLN A 199 -21.85 -6.43 -14.22
CA GLN A 199 -22.30 -5.07 -14.49
C GLN A 199 -23.80 -4.97 -14.25
N ASP A 200 -24.21 -3.94 -13.51
CA ASP A 200 -25.60 -3.60 -13.34
C ASP A 200 -26.07 -2.97 -14.66
N GLU A 201 -26.70 -3.73 -15.56
CA GLU A 201 -27.16 -3.30 -16.90
C GLU A 201 -28.24 -2.19 -16.85
N HIS A 202 -27.93 -1.03 -16.27
CA HIS A 202 -28.86 0.05 -15.92
C HIS A 202 -29.90 -0.32 -14.86
N ASN A 203 -29.64 -1.36 -14.06
CA ASN A 203 -30.46 -1.75 -12.93
C ASN A 203 -30.03 -0.98 -11.67
N PHE A 204 -31.01 -0.42 -10.96
CA PHE A 204 -30.79 0.17 -9.65
C PHE A 204 -31.12 -0.86 -8.57
N HIS A 205 -30.12 -1.24 -7.80
CA HIS A 205 -30.28 -2.17 -6.69
C HIS A 205 -30.60 -1.41 -5.39
N ARG A 206 -31.36 -2.05 -4.51
CA ARG A 206 -31.69 -1.54 -3.18
C ARG A 206 -31.19 -2.50 -2.12
N ILE A 207 -30.73 -1.95 -0.99
CA ILE A 207 -30.14 -2.72 0.11
C ILE A 207 -31.04 -3.86 0.63
N LYS A 208 -32.36 -3.71 0.49
CA LYS A 208 -33.33 -4.76 0.87
C LYS A 208 -33.17 -6.07 0.09
N GLU A 209 -32.56 -6.06 -1.09
CA GLU A 209 -32.30 -7.26 -1.89
C GLU A 209 -31.35 -8.23 -1.18
N LEU A 210 -30.45 -7.72 -0.31
CA LEU A 210 -29.60 -8.55 0.55
C LEU A 210 -30.42 -9.47 1.45
N ALA A 211 -31.61 -9.06 1.88
CA ALA A 211 -32.46 -9.90 2.72
C ALA A 211 -32.84 -11.21 2.02
N SER A 212 -33.09 -11.18 0.71
CA SER A 212 -33.41 -12.39 -0.06
C SER A 212 -32.24 -13.38 -0.07
N VAL A 213 -31.01 -12.87 -0.17
CA VAL A 213 -29.79 -13.68 -0.12
C VAL A 213 -29.56 -14.22 1.28
N TRP A 214 -29.60 -13.35 2.29
CA TRP A 214 -29.28 -13.70 3.68
C TRP A 214 -30.31 -14.62 4.34
N LEU A 215 -31.57 -14.61 3.90
CA LEU A 215 -32.57 -15.56 4.36
C LEU A 215 -32.17 -17.02 4.07
N SER A 216 -31.40 -17.27 3.00
CA SER A 216 -30.88 -18.61 2.70
C SER A 216 -29.83 -19.10 3.72
N LEU A 217 -29.19 -18.19 4.46
CA LEU A 217 -28.16 -18.51 5.45
C LEU A 217 -28.75 -18.84 6.83
N VAL A 218 -30.01 -18.48 7.09
CA VAL A 218 -30.66 -18.53 8.41
C VAL A 218 -30.68 -19.92 9.05
N GLU A 219 -30.80 -20.98 8.25
CA GLU A 219 -30.85 -22.37 8.76
C GLU A 219 -29.53 -22.76 9.46
N ASP A 220 -28.41 -22.31 8.92
CA ASP A 220 -27.05 -22.65 9.36
C ASP A 220 -26.39 -21.57 10.23
N THR A 221 -27.10 -20.49 10.51
CA THR A 221 -26.64 -19.42 11.39
C THR A 221 -26.48 -19.88 12.84
N SER A 222 -25.48 -19.33 13.54
CA SER A 222 -25.26 -19.56 14.97
C SER A 222 -26.54 -19.33 15.78
N PRO A 223 -26.89 -20.22 16.73
CA PRO A 223 -28.05 -20.04 17.60
C PRO A 223 -28.05 -18.70 18.36
N LEU A 224 -26.87 -18.12 18.59
CA LEU A 224 -26.70 -16.86 19.29
C LEU A 224 -27.09 -15.63 18.47
N ILE A 225 -27.17 -15.72 17.14
CA ILE A 225 -27.47 -14.56 16.28
C ILE A 225 -28.61 -14.79 15.29
N VAL A 226 -29.15 -16.01 15.21
CA VAL A 226 -30.15 -16.38 14.21
C VAL A 226 -31.43 -15.55 14.30
N ASP A 227 -31.91 -15.24 15.51
CA ASP A 227 -33.12 -14.45 15.71
C ASP A 227 -32.90 -12.97 15.38
N TYR A 228 -31.70 -12.46 15.66
CA TYR A 228 -31.27 -11.14 15.18
C TYR A 228 -31.25 -11.09 13.65
N LEU A 229 -30.62 -12.07 12.97
CA LEU A 229 -30.52 -12.10 11.51
C LEU A 229 -31.91 -12.18 10.85
N ARG A 230 -32.81 -13.03 11.35
CA ARG A 230 -34.20 -13.11 10.85
C ARG A 230 -34.91 -11.76 10.97
N SER A 231 -34.77 -11.11 12.12
CA SER A 231 -35.38 -9.81 12.38
C SER A 231 -34.81 -8.72 11.48
N LEU A 232 -33.49 -8.73 11.25
CA LEU A 232 -32.82 -7.79 10.37
C LEU A 232 -33.30 -7.96 8.92
N CYS A 233 -33.44 -9.20 8.44
CA CYS A 233 -34.02 -9.50 7.13
C CYS A 233 -35.47 -9.00 7.02
N ASP A 234 -36.31 -9.20 8.05
CA ASP A 234 -37.69 -8.67 8.07
C ASP A 234 -37.71 -7.13 8.00
N TYR A 235 -36.79 -6.46 8.69
CA TYR A 235 -36.68 -5.01 8.66
C TYR A 235 -36.28 -4.49 7.28
N LEU A 236 -35.32 -5.15 6.62
CA LEU A 236 -34.92 -4.86 5.24
C LEU A 236 -36.08 -5.08 4.26
N GLN A 237 -36.77 -6.21 4.33
CA GLN A 237 -37.91 -6.52 3.45
C GLN A 237 -39.07 -5.53 3.61
N ARG A 238 -39.28 -5.01 4.82
CA ARG A 238 -40.27 -3.97 5.13
C ARG A 238 -39.78 -2.54 4.90
N ASP A 239 -38.61 -2.38 4.29
CA ASP A 239 -38.01 -1.08 3.94
C ASP A 239 -37.80 -0.15 5.16
N ARG A 240 -37.62 -0.74 6.36
CA ARG A 240 -37.32 0.02 7.59
C ARG A 240 -35.86 0.45 7.66
N ILE A 241 -35.01 -0.16 6.85
CA ILE A 241 -33.58 0.13 6.70
C ILE A 241 -33.32 0.33 5.19
N PRO A 242 -33.62 1.52 4.63
CA PRO A 242 -33.55 1.74 3.18
C PRO A 242 -32.13 2.00 2.65
N TYR A 243 -31.15 2.28 3.51
CA TYR A 243 -29.80 2.69 3.12
C TYR A 243 -28.72 1.84 3.81
N PRO A 244 -27.56 1.59 3.17
CA PRO A 244 -26.47 0.79 3.73
C PRO A 244 -25.89 1.39 5.02
N GLU A 245 -25.79 2.72 5.14
CA GLU A 245 -25.26 3.39 6.34
C GLU A 245 -26.15 3.12 7.55
N LEU A 246 -27.47 3.13 7.34
CA LEU A 246 -28.40 2.77 8.41
C LEU A 246 -28.28 1.29 8.77
N LEU A 247 -28.01 0.41 7.81
CA LEU A 247 -27.78 -1.02 8.08
C LEU A 247 -26.50 -1.24 8.90
N LEU A 248 -25.42 -0.51 8.59
CA LEU A 248 -24.19 -0.54 9.40
C LEU A 248 -24.46 -0.15 10.86
N ASN A 249 -25.33 0.82 11.12
CA ASN A 249 -25.72 1.19 12.49
C ASN A 249 -26.39 0.05 13.29
N TYR A 250 -26.98 -0.96 12.63
CA TYR A 250 -27.46 -2.17 13.30
C TYR A 250 -26.35 -3.20 13.55
N PHE A 251 -25.31 -3.21 12.71
CA PHE A 251 -24.16 -4.11 12.87
C PHE A 251 -23.19 -3.64 13.95
N GLU A 252 -22.94 -2.34 14.10
CA GLU A 252 -21.98 -1.82 15.08
C GLU A 252 -22.24 -2.31 16.52
N PRO A 253 -23.44 -2.10 17.12
CA PRO A 253 -23.75 -2.63 18.45
C PRO A 253 -23.79 -4.17 18.47
N ALA A 254 -24.16 -4.84 17.37
CA ALA A 254 -24.23 -6.29 17.31
C ALA A 254 -22.83 -6.93 17.35
N LEU A 255 -21.88 -6.35 16.60
CA LEU A 255 -20.47 -6.71 16.63
C LEU A 255 -19.87 -6.42 18.01
N ARG A 256 -20.20 -5.28 18.63
CA ARG A 256 -19.76 -4.94 19.99
C ARG A 256 -20.25 -5.95 21.03
N GLN A 257 -21.55 -6.24 21.09
CA GLN A 257 -22.12 -7.22 22.02
C GLN A 257 -21.54 -8.62 21.79
N CYS A 258 -21.42 -9.05 20.53
CA CYS A 258 -20.82 -10.34 20.18
C CYS A 258 -19.32 -10.38 20.54
N GLY A 259 -18.61 -9.28 20.33
CA GLY A 259 -17.18 -9.12 20.59
C GLY A 259 -16.80 -9.28 22.05
N GLN A 260 -17.71 -8.93 22.97
CA GLN A 260 -17.58 -9.12 24.42
C GLN A 260 -17.57 -10.60 24.84
N TRP A 261 -18.02 -11.51 23.96
CA TRP A 261 -17.98 -12.94 24.24
C TRP A 261 -16.58 -13.54 24.05
N TYR A 262 -15.59 -12.75 23.61
CA TYR A 262 -14.24 -13.22 23.31
C TYR A 262 -13.21 -12.53 24.19
N GLU A 263 -12.31 -13.32 24.75
CA GLU A 263 -11.09 -12.88 25.40
C GLU A 263 -9.99 -12.73 24.34
N ARG A 264 -9.24 -11.63 24.42
CA ARG A 264 -8.13 -11.35 23.51
C ARG A 264 -6.84 -11.10 24.28
N LYS A 265 -5.76 -11.74 23.84
CA LYS A 265 -4.41 -11.54 24.33
C LYS A 265 -3.51 -11.13 23.20
N TYR A 266 -2.56 -10.26 23.48
CA TYR A 266 -1.69 -9.68 22.48
C TYR A 266 -0.23 -9.87 22.88
N GLN A 267 0.59 -10.24 21.92
CA GLN A 267 2.04 -10.24 22.05
C GLN A 267 2.61 -9.34 20.96
N VAL A 268 3.51 -8.43 21.33
CA VAL A 268 4.12 -7.46 20.43
C VAL A 268 5.63 -7.59 20.51
N PHE A 269 6.30 -7.73 19.37
CA PHE A 269 7.75 -7.73 19.25
C PHE A 269 8.18 -6.85 18.08
N THR A 270 9.01 -5.85 18.36
CA THR A 270 9.58 -4.95 17.36
C THR A 270 11.08 -5.20 17.21
N LEU A 271 11.61 -4.96 16.00
CA LEU A 271 13.04 -5.03 15.75
C LEU A 271 13.40 -4.11 14.57
N THR A 272 14.58 -3.50 14.63
CA THR A 272 15.08 -2.58 13.60
C THR A 272 16.57 -2.80 13.38
N ASP A 273 17.04 -2.59 12.14
CA ASP A 273 18.44 -2.70 11.74
C ASP A 273 18.73 -1.69 10.61
N ALA A 274 19.94 -1.13 10.58
CA ALA A 274 20.33 -0.17 9.55
C ALA A 274 20.47 -0.83 8.16
N GLY A 275 20.52 -2.16 8.09
CA GLY A 275 20.84 -2.87 6.87
C GLY A 275 22.34 -2.83 6.56
N PRO A 276 22.79 -3.58 5.55
CA PRO A 276 24.21 -3.70 5.22
C PRO A 276 24.75 -2.53 4.37
N THR A 277 23.89 -1.69 3.81
CA THR A 277 24.26 -0.64 2.83
C THR A 277 24.15 0.79 3.35
N ARG A 278 23.33 1.05 4.37
CA ARG A 278 23.12 2.40 4.91
C ARG A 278 24.11 2.70 6.05
N ASP A 279 24.53 3.95 6.16
CA ASP A 279 25.46 4.40 7.22
C ASP A 279 24.77 4.63 8.57
N HIS A 280 23.47 4.91 8.55
CA HIS A 280 22.63 5.17 9.71
C HIS A 280 21.25 4.56 9.51
N ASN A 281 20.50 4.44 10.61
CA ASN A 281 19.13 3.94 10.61
C ASN A 281 18.17 5.13 10.73
N GLU A 282 17.38 5.37 9.68
CA GLU A 282 16.35 6.41 9.61
C GLU A 282 14.99 5.90 10.09
N ASP A 283 14.84 4.60 10.27
CA ASP A 283 13.62 4.00 10.79
C ASP A 283 13.51 4.12 12.31
N ALA A 284 12.26 4.10 12.80
CA ALA A 284 11.93 4.00 14.21
C ALA A 284 10.70 3.12 14.42
N CYS A 285 10.57 2.54 15.62
CA CYS A 285 9.42 1.73 15.99
C CYS A 285 9.02 1.87 17.47
N TYR A 286 7.77 1.54 17.75
CA TYR A 286 7.22 1.42 19.11
C TYR A 286 6.44 0.10 19.24
N PRO A 287 6.53 -0.65 20.35
CA PRO A 287 7.38 -0.43 21.53
C PRO A 287 8.88 -0.56 21.26
N THR A 288 9.70 -0.38 22.30
CA THR A 288 11.16 -0.48 22.25
C THR A 288 11.61 -1.77 21.55
N PRO A 289 12.52 -1.70 20.56
CA PRO A 289 12.97 -2.87 19.81
C PRO A 289 13.69 -3.91 20.69
N GLY A 290 13.45 -5.18 20.39
CA GLY A 290 14.12 -6.32 21.04
C GLY A 290 13.45 -6.83 22.32
N GLU A 291 12.38 -6.19 22.79
CA GLU A 291 11.62 -6.62 23.96
C GLU A 291 10.25 -7.20 23.56
N LEU A 292 9.89 -8.36 24.12
CA LEU A 292 8.56 -8.93 23.96
C LEU A 292 7.61 -8.27 24.97
N THR A 293 6.56 -7.64 24.47
CA THR A 293 5.50 -7.06 25.30
C THR A 293 4.25 -7.92 25.23
N GLU A 294 3.71 -8.31 26.39
CA GLU A 294 2.41 -9.00 26.48
C GLU A 294 1.37 -8.09 27.09
N THR A 295 0.18 -8.04 26.48
CA THR A 295 -0.92 -7.18 26.94
C THR A 295 -2.28 -7.85 26.64
N SER A 296 -3.35 -7.26 27.18
CA SER A 296 -4.73 -7.72 27.02
C SER A 296 -5.64 -6.52 26.71
N THR A 297 -6.94 -6.78 26.59
CA THR A 297 -7.96 -5.75 26.33
C THR A 297 -8.06 -4.65 27.41
N GLU A 298 -7.41 -4.79 28.56
CA GLU A 298 -7.46 -3.81 29.64
C GLU A 298 -6.58 -2.57 29.41
N GLN A 299 -5.63 -2.62 28.48
CA GLN A 299 -4.74 -1.52 28.17
C GLN A 299 -4.69 -1.23 26.66
N PRO A 300 -4.55 0.05 26.25
CA PRO A 300 -4.29 0.40 24.86
C PRO A 300 -3.11 -0.40 24.34
N SER A 301 -3.35 -1.23 23.34
CA SER A 301 -2.34 -2.12 22.77
C SER A 301 -2.09 -1.67 21.34
N PHE A 302 -0.93 -1.05 21.11
CA PHE A 302 -0.57 -0.50 19.81
C PHE A 302 0.91 -0.69 19.49
N THR A 303 1.22 -0.64 18.19
CA THR A 303 2.58 -0.63 17.68
C THR A 303 2.66 0.27 16.46
N ILE A 304 3.85 0.81 16.23
CA ILE A 304 4.12 1.82 15.22
C ILE A 304 5.45 1.47 14.55
N VAL A 305 5.51 1.61 13.23
CA VAL A 305 6.74 1.63 12.45
C VAL A 305 6.73 2.90 11.60
N CYS A 306 7.85 3.61 11.60
CA CYS A 306 8.09 4.83 10.84
C CYS A 306 9.40 4.65 10.08
N ASP A 307 9.38 4.92 8.78
CA ASP A 307 10.55 4.91 7.90
C ASP A 307 10.84 6.36 7.49
N GLY A 308 12.01 6.86 7.87
CA GLY A 308 12.43 8.22 7.56
C GLY A 308 12.68 8.37 6.06
N VAL A 309 12.04 9.35 5.41
CA VAL A 309 12.09 9.48 3.95
C VAL A 309 13.54 9.67 3.47
N GLY A 310 14.08 8.64 2.82
CA GLY A 310 15.44 8.62 2.30
C GLY A 310 15.71 9.70 1.25
N GLY A 311 16.93 10.24 1.24
CA GLY A 311 17.34 11.31 0.33
C GLY A 311 16.94 12.72 0.77
N GLN A 312 16.32 12.84 1.96
CA GLN A 312 16.12 14.10 2.68
C GLN A 312 16.98 14.15 3.95
N ASP A 313 17.39 15.34 4.37
CA ASP A 313 18.15 15.50 5.62
C ASP A 313 17.22 15.33 6.84
N GLY A 314 17.52 14.39 7.73
CA GLY A 314 16.85 14.26 9.03
C GLY A 314 15.68 13.28 9.08
N GLY A 315 15.66 12.25 8.22
CA GLY A 315 14.65 11.19 8.27
C GLY A 315 14.55 10.53 9.65
N GLU A 316 15.70 10.29 10.30
CA GLU A 316 15.79 9.78 11.67
C GLU A 316 15.17 10.73 12.70
N ILE A 317 15.22 12.03 12.45
CA ILE A 317 14.61 13.03 13.34
C ILE A 317 13.09 12.97 13.19
N ALA A 318 12.59 12.87 11.94
CA ALA A 318 11.18 12.80 11.64
C ALA A 318 10.54 11.53 12.23
N SER A 319 11.14 10.36 11.99
CA SER A 319 10.63 9.07 12.43
C SER A 319 10.58 8.98 13.96
N ASN A 320 11.63 9.40 14.66
CA ASN A 320 11.64 9.43 16.13
C ASN A 320 10.63 10.43 16.70
N LEU A 321 10.49 11.63 16.11
CA LEU A 321 9.50 12.62 16.55
C LEU A 321 8.06 12.13 16.36
N ALA A 322 7.81 11.36 15.30
CA ALA A 322 6.52 10.70 15.09
C ALA A 322 6.24 9.67 16.17
N ILE A 323 7.18 8.77 16.45
CA ILE A 323 7.07 7.77 17.51
C ILE A 323 6.81 8.43 18.87
N ASP A 324 7.63 9.42 19.26
CA ASP A 324 7.50 10.11 20.54
C ASP A 324 6.13 10.78 20.70
N THR A 325 5.63 11.40 19.63
CA THR A 325 4.32 12.06 19.63
C THR A 325 3.21 11.04 19.75
N LEU A 326 3.17 10.05 18.86
CA LEU A 326 2.09 9.07 18.81
C LEU A 326 2.04 8.22 20.09
N ALA A 327 3.19 7.79 20.61
CA ALA A 327 3.27 7.00 21.84
C ALA A 327 2.76 7.79 23.08
N ALA A 328 2.90 9.11 23.09
CA ALA A 328 2.39 9.96 24.15
C ALA A 328 0.88 10.23 24.03
N GLU A 329 0.38 10.45 22.81
CA GLU A 329 -1.00 10.92 22.58
C GLU A 329 -2.01 9.77 22.44
N ILE A 330 -1.63 8.61 21.88
CA ILE A 330 -2.55 7.47 21.69
C ILE A 330 -3.20 7.02 23.02
N PRO A 331 -2.48 6.83 24.14
CA PRO A 331 -3.10 6.46 25.40
C PRO A 331 -4.10 7.50 25.96
N GLN A 332 -4.07 8.74 25.45
CA GLN A 332 -4.97 9.82 25.85
C GLN A 332 -6.23 9.90 24.96
N LEU A 333 -6.35 9.07 23.92
CA LEU A 333 -7.50 9.10 23.02
C LEU A 333 -8.82 8.93 23.78
N PRO A 334 -9.86 9.71 23.43
CA PRO A 334 -11.17 9.63 24.09
C PRO A 334 -11.78 8.22 24.08
N MET A 335 -11.51 7.44 23.02
CA MET A 335 -11.99 6.06 22.89
C MET A 335 -11.61 5.13 24.07
N PHE A 336 -10.57 5.45 24.84
CA PHE A 336 -10.20 4.67 26.03
C PHE A 336 -10.92 5.09 27.31
N ASN A 337 -11.52 6.27 27.34
CA ASN A 337 -12.10 6.86 28.56
C ASN A 337 -13.59 7.17 28.43
N GLU A 338 -14.12 7.19 27.20
CA GLU A 338 -15.49 7.56 26.86
C GLU A 338 -16.13 6.50 25.97
N THR A 339 -17.46 6.37 26.02
CA THR A 339 -18.20 5.56 25.05
C THR A 339 -18.14 6.23 23.69
N ARG A 340 -17.22 5.80 22.84
CA ARG A 340 -17.11 6.24 21.45
C ARG A 340 -17.72 5.21 20.52
N ASP A 341 -18.43 5.67 19.50
CA ASP A 341 -18.72 4.79 18.37
C ASP A 341 -17.44 4.56 17.55
N SER A 342 -17.45 3.51 16.73
CA SER A 342 -16.24 3.14 16.00
C SER A 342 -15.85 4.15 14.92
N GLN A 343 -16.77 4.99 14.43
CA GLN A 343 -16.48 6.03 13.46
C GLN A 343 -15.73 7.18 14.13
N GLN A 344 -16.17 7.59 15.32
CA GLN A 344 -15.48 8.60 16.11
C GLN A 344 -14.06 8.14 16.48
N GLY A 345 -13.85 6.85 16.76
CA GLY A 345 -12.51 6.30 16.96
C GLY A 345 -11.58 6.42 15.75
N LEU A 346 -12.12 6.41 14.52
CA LEU A 346 -11.32 6.68 13.30
C LEU A 346 -10.91 8.15 13.24
N GLU A 347 -11.84 9.05 13.54
CA GLU A 347 -11.61 10.50 13.56
C GLU A 347 -10.59 10.89 14.64
N ASP A 348 -10.76 10.39 15.87
CA ASP A 348 -9.86 10.65 16.99
C ASP A 348 -8.41 10.18 16.66
N LEU A 349 -8.25 9.02 16.00
CA LEU A 349 -6.94 8.54 15.56
C LEU A 349 -6.34 9.41 14.43
N ALA A 350 -7.17 9.86 13.48
CA ALA A 350 -6.72 10.77 12.42
C ALA A 350 -6.21 12.10 13.00
N GLU A 351 -6.89 12.65 14.01
CA GLU A 351 -6.46 13.88 14.69
C GLU A 351 -5.09 13.72 15.36
N VAL A 352 -4.82 12.59 16.02
CA VAL A 352 -3.53 12.32 16.64
C VAL A 352 -2.42 12.13 15.59
N ILE A 353 -2.72 11.51 14.45
CA ILE A 353 -1.76 11.42 13.33
C ILE A 353 -1.47 12.80 12.74
N ASN A 354 -2.49 13.63 12.56
CA ASN A 354 -2.35 15.01 12.08
C ASN A 354 -1.56 15.90 13.07
N LEU A 355 -1.71 15.67 14.37
CA LEU A 355 -0.87 16.31 15.39
C LEU A 355 0.61 15.93 15.22
N SER A 356 0.89 14.64 15.00
CA SER A 356 2.25 14.17 14.70
C SER A 356 2.83 14.85 13.45
N ASN A 357 2.04 14.91 12.37
CA ASN A 357 2.42 15.62 11.16
C ASN A 357 2.78 17.09 11.42
N ASN A 358 1.92 17.80 12.16
CA ASN A 358 2.12 19.22 12.46
C ASN A 358 3.38 19.44 13.28
N ARG A 359 3.69 18.60 14.27
CA ARG A 359 4.94 18.74 15.05
C ARG A 359 6.20 18.61 14.18
N ILE A 360 6.20 17.70 13.21
CA ILE A 360 7.32 17.55 12.28
C ILE A 360 7.39 18.76 11.33
N SER A 361 6.25 19.16 10.75
CA SER A 361 6.16 20.32 9.85
C SER A 361 6.57 21.63 10.53
N GLU A 362 6.10 21.88 11.74
CA GLU A 362 6.44 23.07 12.53
C GLU A 362 7.93 23.12 12.85
N ARG A 363 8.55 21.97 13.13
CA ARG A 363 9.99 21.89 13.35
C ARG A 363 10.76 22.14 12.05
N ASN A 364 10.29 21.61 10.93
CA ASN A 364 10.86 21.95 9.62
C ASN A 364 10.84 23.47 9.37
N ASP A 365 9.70 24.11 9.63
CA ASP A 365 9.53 25.55 9.40
C ASP A 365 10.37 26.39 10.38
N ALA A 366 10.45 25.98 11.65
CA ALA A 366 11.27 26.65 12.66
C ALA A 366 12.78 26.54 12.38
N GLU A 367 13.22 25.45 11.72
CA GLU A 367 14.60 25.21 11.33
C GLU A 367 14.91 25.65 9.88
N ASP A 368 13.97 26.33 9.20
CA ASP A 368 14.11 26.83 7.81
C ASP A 368 14.43 25.71 6.79
N ARG A 369 13.90 24.49 7.03
CA ARG A 369 14.15 23.31 6.20
C ARG A 369 13.21 23.26 4.99
N HIS A 370 13.81 23.28 3.79
CA HIS A 370 13.10 23.30 2.50
C HIS A 370 13.57 22.19 1.56
N ASP A 371 12.72 21.84 0.59
CA ASP A 371 13.02 20.84 -0.45
C ASP A 371 13.62 19.55 0.15
N ARG A 372 14.84 19.20 -0.23
CA ARG A 372 15.56 18.02 0.28
C ARG A 372 16.03 18.13 1.73
N GLN A 373 15.98 19.30 2.33
CA GLN A 373 16.29 19.46 3.76
C GLN A 373 15.08 19.26 4.65
N ARG A 374 13.86 19.34 4.07
CA ARG A 374 12.62 19.13 4.80
C ARG A 374 12.57 17.65 5.19
N MET A 375 12.49 17.37 6.48
CA MET A 375 12.44 16.01 6.98
C MET A 375 11.02 15.46 6.90
N GLY A 376 10.89 14.18 6.56
CA GLY A 376 9.62 13.47 6.56
C GLY A 376 9.79 12.01 6.95
N THR A 377 8.68 11.36 7.26
CA THR A 377 8.64 9.92 7.59
C THR A 377 7.34 9.30 7.13
N THR A 378 7.38 8.01 6.80
CA THR A 378 6.18 7.18 6.68
C THR A 378 5.58 6.90 8.06
N LEU A 379 4.40 6.31 8.07
CA LEU A 379 3.75 5.76 9.25
C LEU A 379 2.99 4.50 8.85
N VAL A 380 3.21 3.42 9.61
CA VAL A 380 2.21 2.38 9.80
C VAL A 380 1.96 2.16 11.29
N LEU A 381 0.69 2.02 11.64
CA LEU A 381 0.25 1.89 13.03
C LEU A 381 -0.86 0.86 13.13
N SER A 382 -0.80 0.03 14.17
CA SER A 382 -1.95 -0.78 14.59
C SER A 382 -2.33 -0.45 16.02
N LEU A 383 -3.60 -0.19 16.26
CA LEU A 383 -4.16 0.10 17.56
C LEU A 383 -5.38 -0.80 17.82
N VAL A 384 -5.32 -1.60 18.89
CA VAL A 384 -6.42 -2.47 19.28
C VAL A 384 -7.29 -1.81 20.33
N HIS A 385 -8.61 -1.89 20.13
CA HIS A 385 -9.62 -1.45 21.08
C HIS A 385 -10.86 -2.36 20.99
N ASP A 386 -11.34 -2.81 22.14
CA ASP A 386 -12.42 -3.80 22.27
C ASP A 386 -12.21 -5.09 21.44
N HIS A 387 -13.00 -5.22 20.37
CA HIS A 387 -13.07 -6.38 19.48
C HIS A 387 -12.50 -6.07 18.09
N GLN A 388 -11.77 -4.97 17.97
CA GLN A 388 -11.40 -4.39 16.69
C GLN A 388 -9.97 -3.89 16.72
N VAL A 389 -9.37 -3.81 15.54
CA VAL A 389 -8.08 -3.16 15.34
C VAL A 389 -8.25 -2.04 14.32
N TYR A 390 -7.68 -0.88 14.66
CA TYR A 390 -7.50 0.28 13.82
C TYR A 390 -6.12 0.21 13.22
N LEU A 391 -6.04 0.25 11.88
CA LEU A 391 -4.81 0.16 11.12
C LEU A 391 -4.68 1.44 10.32
N ALA A 392 -3.61 2.18 10.53
CA ALA A 392 -3.36 3.44 9.84
C ALA A 392 -2.08 3.35 9.00
N ASN A 393 -2.09 3.96 7.82
CA ASN A 393 -0.87 4.18 7.03
C ASN A 393 -0.80 5.59 6.40
N VAL A 394 0.43 6.08 6.29
CA VAL A 394 0.86 7.22 5.48
C VAL A 394 2.19 6.83 4.84
N GLY A 395 2.27 6.83 3.52
CA GLY A 395 3.46 6.39 2.78
C GLY A 395 3.36 4.94 2.31
N ASP A 396 4.49 4.30 2.08
CA ASP A 396 4.63 2.97 1.47
C ASP A 396 5.06 1.86 2.43
N SER A 397 5.32 2.19 3.70
CA SER A 397 5.40 1.16 4.75
C SER A 397 4.09 0.37 4.84
N ARG A 398 4.19 -0.92 5.15
CA ARG A 398 3.07 -1.86 4.97
C ARG A 398 2.63 -2.53 6.25
N ILE A 399 1.35 -2.90 6.27
CA ILE A 399 0.79 -3.81 7.28
C ILE A 399 0.26 -5.03 6.55
N TYR A 400 0.58 -6.22 7.06
CA TYR A 400 0.07 -7.51 6.60
C TYR A 400 -0.73 -8.18 7.70
N ARG A 401 -1.92 -8.69 7.39
CA ARG A 401 -2.67 -9.62 8.24
C ARG A 401 -2.39 -11.04 7.80
N ILE A 402 -1.84 -11.84 8.71
CA ILE A 402 -1.40 -13.21 8.45
C ILE A 402 -2.21 -14.15 9.34
N THR A 403 -2.82 -15.15 8.70
CA THR A 403 -3.55 -16.26 9.34
C THR A 403 -2.81 -17.57 9.03
N PRO A 404 -3.26 -18.74 9.54
CA PRO A 404 -2.59 -20.00 9.26
C PRO A 404 -2.54 -20.34 7.76
N ASP A 405 -3.44 -19.75 6.97
CA ASP A 405 -3.70 -20.08 5.58
C ASP A 405 -3.67 -18.89 4.60
N SER A 406 -3.48 -17.65 5.08
CA SER A 406 -3.38 -16.48 4.21
C SER A 406 -2.45 -15.37 4.73
N CYS A 407 -2.04 -14.49 3.82
CA CYS A 407 -1.29 -13.26 4.09
C CYS A 407 -1.82 -12.14 3.20
N HIS A 408 -2.44 -11.14 3.81
CA HIS A 408 -3.03 -10.01 3.09
C HIS A 408 -2.33 -8.71 3.45
N GLN A 409 -1.78 -7.99 2.47
CA GLN A 409 -1.41 -6.59 2.66
C GLN A 409 -2.69 -5.78 2.89
N VAL A 410 -2.85 -5.22 4.08
CA VAL A 410 -4.06 -4.47 4.46
C VAL A 410 -3.94 -2.96 4.24
N THR A 411 -2.73 -2.46 4.05
CA THR A 411 -2.48 -1.08 3.60
C THR A 411 -2.61 -0.96 2.09
N THR A 412 -2.76 0.28 1.62
CA THR A 412 -2.48 0.63 0.23
C THR A 412 -1.39 1.69 0.26
N ASP A 413 -0.32 1.47 -0.50
CA ASP A 413 0.85 2.35 -0.49
C ASP A 413 0.45 3.72 -1.04
N ASP A 414 0.93 4.78 -0.39
CA ASP A 414 0.79 6.14 -0.85
C ASP A 414 1.95 6.51 -1.78
N ASP A 415 2.06 5.78 -2.90
CA ASP A 415 3.09 5.97 -3.92
C ASP A 415 2.49 6.34 -5.29
N LEU A 416 3.36 6.75 -6.23
CA LEU A 416 2.95 7.03 -7.60
C LEU A 416 2.33 5.81 -8.27
N ALA A 417 2.86 4.60 -8.04
CA ALA A 417 2.35 3.37 -8.64
C ALA A 417 0.87 3.16 -8.31
N SER A 418 0.51 3.17 -7.03
CA SER A 418 -0.85 2.97 -6.54
C SER A 418 -1.79 4.09 -6.98
N ARG A 419 -1.28 5.33 -7.08
CA ARG A 419 -2.05 6.45 -7.65
C ARG A 419 -2.43 6.18 -9.10
N GLU A 420 -1.47 5.86 -9.97
CA GLU A 420 -1.73 5.62 -11.40
C GLU A 420 -2.71 4.46 -11.61
N VAL A 421 -2.67 3.44 -10.75
CA VAL A 421 -3.64 2.33 -10.77
C VAL A 421 -5.03 2.81 -10.40
N ARG A 422 -5.20 3.51 -9.28
CA ARG A 422 -6.51 3.99 -8.83
C ARG A 422 -7.15 4.98 -9.83
N LEU A 423 -6.34 5.74 -10.56
CA LEU A 423 -6.81 6.61 -11.65
C LEU A 423 -7.21 5.84 -12.91
N GLY A 424 -6.89 4.55 -12.98
CA GLY A 424 -7.20 3.66 -14.09
C GLY A 424 -6.27 3.85 -15.29
N TYR A 425 -5.05 4.34 -15.05
CA TYR A 425 -4.04 4.61 -16.08
C TYR A 425 -3.07 3.44 -16.27
N LEU A 426 -2.73 2.73 -15.19
CA LEU A 426 -1.79 1.61 -15.24
C LEU A 426 -2.30 0.41 -14.43
N PHE A 427 -1.82 -0.78 -14.77
CA PHE A 427 -1.94 -1.95 -13.91
C PHE A 427 -0.84 -1.90 -12.85
N TYR A 428 -1.09 -2.40 -11.63
CA TYR A 428 -0.11 -2.29 -10.55
C TYR A 428 1.24 -2.92 -10.90
N ARG A 429 1.20 -4.13 -11.47
CA ARG A 429 2.37 -4.88 -11.93
C ARG A 429 3.11 -4.22 -13.11
N ASP A 430 2.47 -3.27 -13.79
CA ASP A 430 3.11 -2.43 -14.81
C ASP A 430 3.68 -1.14 -14.20
N ALA A 431 2.90 -0.51 -13.32
CA ALA A 431 3.23 0.74 -12.65
C ALA A 431 4.54 0.67 -11.87
N ILE A 432 4.79 -0.45 -11.17
CA ILE A 432 6.03 -0.66 -10.38
C ILE A 432 7.31 -0.80 -11.23
N LYS A 433 7.21 -0.86 -12.56
CA LYS A 433 8.38 -0.88 -13.46
C LYS A 433 8.96 0.52 -13.71
N TYR A 434 8.17 1.56 -13.47
CA TYR A 434 8.59 2.92 -13.76
C TYR A 434 9.62 3.40 -12.73
N PRO A 435 10.69 4.11 -13.15
CA PRO A 435 11.79 4.49 -12.24
C PRO A 435 11.37 5.28 -10.99
N ASN A 436 10.25 6.02 -11.06
CA ASN A 436 9.76 6.84 -9.95
C ASN A 436 8.51 6.24 -9.29
N SER A 437 8.19 4.97 -9.55
CA SER A 437 6.93 4.35 -9.11
C SER A 437 6.74 4.39 -7.59
N GLY A 438 7.83 4.22 -6.83
CA GLY A 438 7.85 4.29 -5.36
C GLY A 438 7.92 5.71 -4.80
N ALA A 439 7.86 6.77 -5.62
CA ALA A 439 7.86 8.12 -5.08
C ALA A 439 6.58 8.35 -4.27
N LEU A 440 6.73 8.73 -3.00
CA LEU A 440 5.63 8.97 -2.09
C LEU A 440 4.76 10.14 -2.56
N VAL A 441 3.44 9.95 -2.54
CA VAL A 441 2.46 11.03 -2.75
C VAL A 441 2.05 11.71 -1.45
N GLN A 442 2.25 11.06 -0.30
CA GLN A 442 2.15 11.69 1.02
C GLN A 442 3.12 11.04 2.02
N ALA A 443 3.64 11.86 2.93
CA ALA A 443 4.46 11.47 4.08
C ALA A 443 4.24 12.47 5.22
N LEU A 444 4.48 12.06 6.47
CA LEU A 444 4.36 12.96 7.62
C LEU A 444 5.45 14.04 7.58
N GLY A 445 5.10 15.28 7.89
CA GLY A 445 6.01 16.42 8.00
C GLY A 445 6.26 17.20 6.69
N MET A 446 5.84 16.63 5.56
CA MET A 446 6.07 17.21 4.22
C MET A 446 5.18 18.42 3.92
N SER A 447 3.99 18.47 4.53
CA SER A 447 3.03 19.55 4.39
C SER A 447 2.23 19.75 5.68
N ASN A 448 1.40 20.78 5.72
CA ASN A 448 0.45 20.97 6.82
C ASN A 448 -0.58 19.82 6.88
N ALA A 449 -1.24 19.67 8.03
CA ALA A 449 -2.25 18.62 8.21
C ALA A 449 -3.47 18.73 7.28
N SER A 450 -3.77 19.94 6.75
CA SER A 450 -4.89 20.09 5.79
C SER A 450 -4.64 19.43 4.43
N SER A 451 -3.40 19.03 4.14
CA SER A 451 -3.03 18.32 2.91
C SER A 451 -2.65 16.86 3.15
N LEU A 452 -2.75 16.38 4.40
CA LEU A 452 -2.47 15.00 4.77
C LEU A 452 -3.78 14.23 4.94
N HIS A 453 -3.87 13.05 4.33
CA HIS A 453 -5.06 12.20 4.43
C HIS A 453 -4.64 10.78 4.84
N PRO A 454 -4.48 10.52 6.16
CA PRO A 454 -4.11 9.20 6.64
C PRO A 454 -5.13 8.14 6.23
N ASN A 455 -4.66 7.02 5.69
CA ASN A 455 -5.51 5.88 5.36
C ASN A 455 -5.77 5.08 6.64
N ILE A 456 -6.97 5.16 7.20
CA ILE A 456 -7.33 4.44 8.43
C ILE A 456 -8.43 3.41 8.15
N ASN A 457 -8.09 2.14 8.36
CA ASN A 457 -8.99 1.00 8.21
C ASN A 457 -9.27 0.34 9.56
N ARG A 458 -10.41 -0.32 9.65
CA ARG A 458 -10.86 -1.01 10.86
C ARG A 458 -11.23 -2.45 10.55
N PHE A 459 -10.72 -3.38 11.34
CA PHE A 459 -10.97 -4.81 11.21
C PHE A 459 -11.52 -5.38 12.51
N ILE A 460 -12.44 -6.33 12.39
CA ILE A 460 -12.97 -7.08 13.52
C ILE A 460 -12.02 -8.25 13.82
N LEU A 461 -11.64 -8.39 15.10
CA LEU A 461 -10.76 -9.43 15.61
C LEU A 461 -11.60 -10.59 16.17
N ASP A 462 -11.74 -11.65 15.39
CA ASP A 462 -12.59 -12.81 15.66
C ASP A 462 -11.88 -14.16 15.57
N ASP A 463 -10.62 -14.18 15.12
CA ASP A 463 -9.75 -15.35 15.09
C ASP A 463 -8.28 -14.95 15.30
N ASP A 464 -7.43 -15.93 15.63
CA ASP A 464 -5.99 -15.75 15.79
C ASP A 464 -5.35 -15.22 14.51
N CYS A 465 -4.54 -14.17 14.62
CA CYS A 465 -3.80 -13.60 13.49
C CYS A 465 -2.57 -12.84 13.93
N VAL A 466 -1.58 -12.73 13.05
CA VAL A 466 -0.43 -11.84 13.21
C VAL A 466 -0.61 -10.63 12.29
N PHE A 467 -0.50 -9.43 12.85
CA PHE A 467 -0.23 -8.24 12.05
C PHE A 467 1.29 -8.03 11.99
N LEU A 468 1.85 -8.09 10.79
CA LEU A 468 3.23 -7.67 10.52
C LEU A 468 3.19 -6.24 9.98
N LEU A 469 3.73 -5.30 10.73
CA LEU A 469 4.03 -3.95 10.24
C LEU A 469 5.50 -3.92 9.82
N CYS A 470 5.83 -3.31 8.68
CA CYS A 470 7.22 -3.23 8.24
C CYS A 470 7.49 -2.05 7.29
N SER A 471 8.73 -1.57 7.29
CA SER A 471 9.26 -0.67 6.24
C SER A 471 9.47 -1.40 4.90
N ASP A 472 9.80 -0.62 3.87
CA ASP A 472 10.05 -1.13 2.51
C ASP A 472 11.27 -2.07 2.45
N GLY A 473 12.25 -1.88 3.33
CA GLY A 473 13.44 -2.74 3.45
C GLY A 473 13.13 -4.20 3.75
N LEU A 474 11.96 -4.51 4.32
CA LEU A 474 11.43 -5.88 4.30
C LEU A 474 10.50 -6.13 3.12
N SER A 475 9.55 -5.23 2.84
CA SER A 475 8.38 -5.56 2.01
C SER A 475 8.57 -5.48 0.50
N ASP A 476 9.62 -4.80 0.03
CA ASP A 476 9.93 -4.68 -1.38
C ASP A 476 10.12 -6.03 -2.07
N TYR A 477 9.91 -6.06 -3.38
CA TYR A 477 10.03 -7.27 -4.22
C TYR A 477 9.14 -8.44 -3.79
N ASP A 478 7.94 -8.16 -3.26
CA ASP A 478 6.96 -9.15 -2.78
C ASP A 478 7.55 -10.10 -1.71
N ARG A 479 8.51 -9.63 -0.90
CA ARG A 479 9.28 -10.50 0.00
C ARG A 479 8.40 -11.10 1.10
N VAL A 480 7.45 -10.35 1.63
CA VAL A 480 6.53 -10.87 2.67
C VAL A 480 5.63 -11.94 2.06
N GLU A 481 5.10 -11.72 0.86
CA GLU A 481 4.28 -12.66 0.09
C GLU A 481 5.04 -13.94 -0.26
N GLU A 482 6.35 -13.86 -0.47
CA GLU A 482 7.21 -15.01 -0.73
C GLU A 482 7.50 -15.83 0.53
N TYR A 483 7.70 -15.19 1.70
CA TYR A 483 8.16 -15.88 2.92
C TYR A 483 7.10 -16.12 3.99
N TRP A 484 5.92 -15.51 3.94
CA TRP A 484 4.93 -15.56 5.04
C TRP A 484 4.59 -16.99 5.47
N ASN A 485 4.38 -17.91 4.53
CA ASN A 485 3.93 -19.27 4.83
C ASN A 485 5.00 -20.10 5.55
N LEU A 486 6.26 -19.95 5.13
CA LEU A 486 7.39 -20.73 5.68
C LEU A 486 7.99 -20.11 6.94
N LYS A 487 7.79 -18.81 7.14
CA LYS A 487 8.43 -18.04 8.21
C LYS A 487 7.41 -17.56 9.22
N ILE A 488 6.39 -16.80 8.80
CA ILE A 488 5.51 -16.07 9.73
C ILE A 488 4.34 -16.93 10.21
N ALA A 489 3.66 -17.66 9.33
CA ALA A 489 2.52 -18.50 9.68
C ALA A 489 2.80 -19.53 10.81
N PRO A 490 4.01 -20.14 10.92
CA PRO A 490 4.38 -21.00 12.05
C PRO A 490 4.33 -20.36 13.45
N ILE A 491 4.25 -19.02 13.56
CA ILE A 491 3.95 -18.35 14.84
C ILE A 491 2.59 -18.81 15.37
N LEU A 492 1.59 -18.93 14.47
CA LEU A 492 0.20 -19.22 14.82
C LEU A 492 0.00 -20.67 15.31
N THR A 493 0.89 -21.58 14.91
CA THR A 493 0.91 -22.97 15.41
C THR A 493 1.79 -23.14 16.65
N GLN A 494 2.37 -22.05 17.18
CA GLN A 494 3.33 -22.06 18.29
C GLN A 494 4.57 -22.93 18.03
N GLU A 495 4.88 -23.19 16.76
CA GLU A 495 6.10 -23.90 16.36
C GLU A 495 7.34 -23.02 16.54
N LYS A 496 7.16 -21.70 16.45
CA LYS A 496 8.22 -20.69 16.59
C LYS A 496 7.79 -19.53 17.47
N ASP A 497 8.75 -19.02 18.23
CA ASP A 497 8.59 -17.82 19.07
C ASP A 497 8.66 -16.53 18.24
N LEU A 498 7.91 -15.50 18.67
CA LEU A 498 7.86 -14.18 18.01
C LEU A 498 9.25 -13.53 17.88
N CYS A 499 10.07 -13.61 18.93
CA CYS A 499 11.38 -12.96 18.94
C CYS A 499 12.35 -13.64 17.97
N GLN A 500 12.30 -14.98 17.91
CA GLN A 500 13.07 -15.74 16.92
C GLN A 500 12.63 -15.37 15.51
N MET A 501 11.31 -15.31 15.27
CA MET A 501 10.81 -14.98 13.94
C MET A 501 11.17 -13.57 13.52
N GLY A 502 11.07 -12.58 14.42
CA GLY A 502 11.49 -11.22 14.12
C GLY A 502 12.96 -11.13 13.71
N LYS A 503 13.85 -11.87 14.37
CA LYS A 503 15.27 -11.98 13.97
C LYS A 503 15.45 -12.66 12.62
N GLU A 504 14.67 -13.71 12.32
CA GLU A 504 14.69 -14.36 11.01
C GLU A 504 14.24 -13.40 9.90
N LEU A 505 13.24 -12.56 10.14
CA LEU A 505 12.75 -11.57 9.18
C LEU A 505 13.78 -10.46 8.89
N ILE A 506 14.44 -9.91 9.93
CA ILE A 506 15.55 -8.96 9.74
C ILE A 506 16.68 -9.59 8.93
N ASN A 507 17.03 -10.85 9.22
CA ASN A 507 18.04 -11.55 8.43
C ASN A 507 17.60 -11.76 6.98
N ILE A 508 16.32 -12.04 6.71
CA ILE A 508 15.81 -12.17 5.35
C ILE A 508 15.91 -10.82 4.63
N ALA A 509 15.46 -9.74 5.26
CA ALA A 509 15.57 -8.38 4.71
C ALA A 509 17.03 -8.05 4.39
N ASN A 510 17.94 -8.13 5.35
CA ASN A 510 19.35 -7.78 5.13
C ASN A 510 20.04 -8.62 4.05
N ASN A 511 19.69 -9.91 3.94
CA ASN A 511 20.33 -10.80 2.95
C ASN A 511 19.67 -10.74 1.55
N LYS A 512 18.41 -10.33 1.45
CA LYS A 512 17.62 -10.44 0.21
C LYS A 512 17.08 -9.11 -0.31
N ASN A 513 16.89 -8.12 0.57
CA ASN A 513 16.43 -6.75 0.33
C ASN A 513 17.37 -5.73 1.02
N GLY A 514 18.65 -6.05 1.20
CA GLY A 514 19.60 -5.23 1.97
C GLY A 514 20.00 -3.92 1.29
N HIS A 515 19.11 -3.27 0.54
CA HIS A 515 19.28 -1.93 -0.03
C HIS A 515 18.90 -0.82 0.95
N ASP A 516 18.09 -1.12 1.98
CA ASP A 516 17.54 -0.14 2.92
C ASP A 516 17.72 -0.51 4.40
N ASN A 517 17.34 0.44 5.26
CA ASN A 517 16.99 0.17 6.65
C ASN A 517 15.83 -0.83 6.71
N VAL A 518 15.75 -1.60 7.79
CA VAL A 518 14.63 -2.51 7.97
C VAL A 518 14.11 -2.44 9.38
N THR A 519 12.79 -2.26 9.48
CA THR A 519 12.07 -2.24 10.74
C THR A 519 10.80 -3.05 10.62
N ILE A 520 10.53 -3.82 11.68
CA ILE A 520 9.36 -4.68 11.77
C ILE A 520 8.66 -4.53 13.12
N SER A 521 7.37 -4.81 13.11
CA SER A 521 6.59 -5.16 14.29
C SER A 521 5.75 -6.39 14.02
N LEU A 522 5.88 -7.39 14.89
CA LEU A 522 5.01 -8.56 14.94
C LEU A 522 4.01 -8.37 16.07
N PHE A 523 2.74 -8.15 15.72
CA PHE A 523 1.63 -8.06 16.66
C PHE A 523 0.77 -9.33 16.53
N TYR A 524 0.93 -10.28 17.46
CA TYR A 524 0.15 -11.51 17.49
C TYR A 524 -1.11 -11.34 18.35
N CYS A 525 -2.27 -11.48 17.72
CA CYS A 525 -3.58 -11.51 18.36
C CYS A 525 -4.01 -12.96 18.61
N GLN A 526 -4.29 -13.27 19.87
CA GLN A 526 -4.85 -14.55 20.31
C GLN A 526 -6.28 -14.34 20.79
N ILE A 527 -7.24 -15.09 20.26
CA ILE A 527 -8.66 -14.87 20.45
C ILE A 527 -9.32 -16.17 20.86
N LYS A 528 -10.02 -16.15 22.00
CA LYS A 528 -10.74 -17.32 22.51
C LYS A 528 -12.11 -16.91 22.99
N LEU A 529 -13.10 -17.75 22.72
CA LEU A 529 -14.43 -17.57 23.32
C LEU A 529 -14.27 -17.63 24.85
N SER A 530 -14.77 -16.60 25.53
CA SER A 530 -14.74 -16.52 26.98
C SER A 530 -15.63 -17.60 27.61
N SER A 531 -15.34 -17.93 28.86
CA SER A 531 -16.18 -18.82 29.68
C SER A 531 -17.54 -18.24 30.08
N LEU A 532 -17.80 -16.97 29.79
CA LEU A 532 -19.10 -16.32 30.04
C LEU A 532 -20.20 -16.97 29.18
N GLU A 533 -21.37 -17.25 29.75
CA GLU A 533 -22.52 -17.73 28.98
C GLU A 533 -23.05 -16.60 28.08
N PRO A 534 -22.90 -16.70 26.74
CA PRO A 534 -23.34 -15.64 25.85
C PRO A 534 -24.87 -15.57 25.79
N THR A 535 -25.41 -14.36 25.85
CA THR A 535 -26.85 -14.15 25.68
C THR A 535 -27.17 -13.98 24.19
N PRO A 536 -28.16 -14.69 23.62
CA PRO A 536 -28.53 -14.51 22.23
C PRO A 536 -28.85 -13.06 21.87
N LEU A 537 -28.31 -12.60 20.74
CA LEU A 537 -28.54 -11.28 20.18
C LEU A 537 -29.99 -11.11 19.77
N SER A 538 -30.57 -9.96 20.14
CA SER A 538 -31.95 -9.60 19.77
C SER A 538 -31.94 -8.25 19.07
N ILE A 539 -32.81 -8.07 18.06
CA ILE A 539 -32.94 -6.75 17.42
C ILE A 539 -33.44 -5.67 18.39
N ALA A 540 -34.16 -6.06 19.45
CA ALA A 540 -34.69 -5.13 20.45
C ALA A 540 -33.59 -4.52 21.31
N SER A 541 -32.63 -5.34 21.79
CA SER A 541 -31.46 -4.85 22.53
C SER A 541 -30.60 -3.94 21.65
N ILE A 542 -30.37 -4.34 20.40
CA ILE A 542 -29.63 -3.53 19.43
C ILE A 542 -30.27 -2.17 19.16
N LYS A 543 -31.59 -2.12 19.02
CA LYS A 543 -32.30 -0.84 18.84
C LYS A 543 -32.18 0.07 20.07
N ALA A 544 -32.26 -0.49 21.27
CA ALA A 544 -32.09 0.28 22.49
C ALA A 544 -30.69 0.91 22.55
N ASP A 545 -29.64 0.17 22.16
CA ASP A 545 -28.28 0.70 22.08
C ASP A 545 -28.16 1.85 21.05
N ILE A 546 -28.79 1.71 19.89
CA ILE A 546 -28.81 2.77 18.86
C ILE A 546 -29.53 4.02 19.38
N GLU A 547 -30.64 3.86 20.10
CA GLU A 547 -31.40 4.97 20.69
C GLU A 547 -30.60 5.69 21.77
N ASN A 548 -29.93 4.94 22.66
CA ASN A 548 -29.06 5.50 23.71
C ASN A 548 -27.86 6.25 23.12
N ALA A 549 -27.20 5.71 22.09
CA ALA A 549 -26.06 6.36 21.45
C ALA A 549 -26.42 7.73 20.83
N LYS A 550 -27.65 7.89 20.32
CA LYS A 550 -28.13 9.16 19.76
C LYS A 550 -28.36 10.25 20.81
N GLU A 551 -28.62 9.88 22.06
CA GLU A 551 -28.83 10.84 23.15
C GLU A 551 -27.51 11.38 23.72
N GLU A 552 -26.42 10.62 23.63
CA GLU A 552 -25.09 11.03 24.12
C GLU A 552 -24.33 11.94 23.13
N ILE A 553 -24.67 11.89 21.83
CA ILE A 553 -23.99 12.67 20.78
C ILE A 553 -24.66 14.04 20.62
N LYS A 554 -24.00 15.11 21.11
CA LYS A 554 -24.35 16.49 20.71
C LYS A 554 -23.90 16.72 19.26
N PRO A 555 -24.72 17.36 18.40
CA PRO A 555 -24.38 17.55 17.00
C PRO A 555 -23.28 18.61 16.85
N SER A 556 -22.09 18.20 16.45
CA SER A 556 -21.15 19.06 15.71
C SER A 556 -21.54 19.02 14.22
N ILE A 557 -21.85 20.19 13.67
CA ILE A 557 -22.16 20.40 12.26
C ILE A 557 -20.86 20.84 11.59
N ASP A 558 -20.29 19.99 10.74
CA ASP A 558 -20.05 20.24 9.31
C ASP A 558 -19.36 18.98 8.75
N ARG A 559 -20.06 18.23 7.90
CA ARG A 559 -19.49 17.13 7.12
C ARG A 559 -19.54 17.55 5.67
N SER A 560 -18.40 17.97 5.11
CA SER A 560 -18.18 17.94 3.68
C SER A 560 -17.85 16.51 3.28
N ASP A 561 -18.63 15.99 2.33
CA ASP A 561 -18.32 14.78 1.59
C ASP A 561 -17.04 15.02 0.76
N ASP A 562 -15.87 14.74 1.33
CA ASP A 562 -14.63 14.66 0.57
C ASP A 562 -14.52 13.27 -0.08
N LEU A 563 -15.39 13.03 -1.07
CA LEU A 563 -14.95 12.27 -2.24
C LEU A 563 -13.93 13.16 -2.99
N PRO A 564 -12.77 12.64 -3.41
CA PRO A 564 -11.85 13.41 -4.23
C PRO A 564 -12.49 13.66 -5.60
N SER A 565 -13.13 14.83 -5.78
CA SER A 565 -13.70 15.26 -7.07
C SER A 565 -12.87 16.32 -7.78
N ASP A 566 -11.82 16.85 -7.16
CA ASP A 566 -10.93 17.85 -7.77
C ASP A 566 -9.51 17.31 -7.96
N LEU A 567 -9.38 16.28 -8.81
CA LEU A 567 -8.15 16.11 -9.56
C LEU A 567 -8.32 16.86 -10.88
N GLN A 568 -7.60 17.97 -11.05
CA GLN A 568 -7.40 18.49 -12.40
C GLN A 568 -6.82 17.37 -13.26
N PRO A 569 -7.24 17.22 -14.54
CA PRO A 569 -6.68 16.21 -15.43
C PRO A 569 -5.17 16.42 -15.50
N THR A 570 -4.42 15.52 -14.85
CA THR A 570 -2.97 15.47 -15.05
C THR A 570 -2.76 14.71 -16.34
N GLU A 571 -1.97 15.28 -17.25
CA GLU A 571 -1.61 14.59 -18.49
C GLU A 571 -0.94 13.26 -18.15
N PRO A 572 -1.26 12.18 -18.88
CA PRO A 572 -0.58 10.90 -18.71
C PRO A 572 0.94 11.09 -18.87
N LEU A 573 1.72 10.31 -18.12
CA LEU A 573 3.16 10.22 -18.32
C LEU A 573 3.44 10.10 -19.83
N PRO A 574 4.29 10.95 -20.42
CA PRO A 574 4.52 10.91 -21.86
C PRO A 574 5.02 9.52 -22.22
N SER A 575 4.30 8.86 -23.13
CA SER A 575 4.75 7.62 -23.73
C SER A 575 6.11 7.88 -24.37
N THR A 576 7.09 7.04 -24.03
CA THR A 576 8.39 7.11 -24.69
C THR A 576 8.18 6.55 -26.10
N GLU A 577 7.79 7.39 -27.05
CA GLU A 577 7.90 7.05 -28.46
C GLU A 577 9.36 6.70 -28.74
N GLU A 578 9.64 5.41 -29.02
CA GLU A 578 10.90 5.00 -29.60
C GLU A 578 11.07 5.72 -30.96
N LYS A 579 11.77 6.87 -30.94
CA LYS A 579 12.20 7.50 -32.18
C LYS A 579 13.13 6.54 -32.91
N PRO A 580 12.91 6.25 -34.21
CA PRO A 580 13.79 5.38 -34.96
C PRO A 580 15.20 5.97 -34.94
N LEU A 581 16.16 5.18 -34.47
CA LEU A 581 17.59 5.52 -34.45
C LEU A 581 18.04 6.03 -35.82
N LYS A 582 18.27 7.35 -35.93
CA LYS A 582 18.93 7.93 -37.11
C LYS A 582 20.35 7.39 -37.17
N LYS A 583 20.68 6.68 -38.25
CA LYS A 583 22.05 6.23 -38.53
C LYS A 583 23.02 7.42 -38.42
N PRO A 584 24.13 7.29 -37.68
CA PRO A 584 25.07 8.39 -37.49
C PRO A 584 25.73 8.78 -38.81
N ASN A 585 25.92 10.10 -38.98
CA ASN A 585 26.55 10.68 -40.16
C ASN A 585 28.04 10.25 -40.21
N PRO A 586 28.55 9.59 -41.27
CA PRO A 586 29.88 8.99 -41.29
C PRO A 586 31.03 9.99 -41.10
N LEU A 587 30.80 11.28 -41.39
CA LEU A 587 31.75 12.37 -41.13
C LEU A 587 31.99 12.62 -39.63
N LEU A 588 31.00 12.37 -38.77
CA LEU A 588 31.09 12.57 -37.32
C LEU A 588 31.92 11.46 -36.65
N ILE A 589 31.81 10.23 -37.17
CA ILE A 589 32.61 9.08 -36.71
C ILE A 589 34.09 9.27 -37.06
N VAL A 590 34.39 9.77 -38.26
CA VAL A 590 35.78 10.07 -38.67
C VAL A 590 36.39 11.21 -37.82
N GLY A 591 35.58 12.22 -37.45
CA GLY A 591 36.02 13.29 -36.55
C GLY A 591 36.38 12.79 -35.15
N ILE A 592 35.54 11.92 -34.57
CA ILE A 592 35.76 11.35 -33.22
C ILE A 592 37.00 10.43 -33.22
N LEU A 593 37.18 9.59 -34.24
CA LEU A 593 38.38 8.77 -34.39
C LEU A 593 39.66 9.60 -34.57
N GLY A 594 39.59 10.72 -35.29
CA GLY A 594 40.72 11.64 -35.44
C GLY A 594 41.17 12.26 -34.12
N ILE A 595 40.22 12.69 -33.27
CA ILE A 595 40.52 13.26 -31.95
C ILE A 595 41.12 12.22 -31.01
N LEU A 596 40.64 10.97 -31.09
CA LEU A 596 41.10 9.88 -30.23
C LEU A 596 42.54 9.42 -30.57
N VAL A 597 42.93 9.48 -31.84
CA VAL A 597 44.32 9.21 -32.26
C VAL A 597 45.28 10.32 -31.80
N ILE A 598 44.84 11.58 -31.85
CA ILE A 598 45.64 12.72 -31.39
C ILE A 598 45.84 12.70 -29.87
N SER A 599 44.81 12.35 -29.10
CA SER A 599 44.89 12.29 -27.64
C SER A 599 45.77 11.13 -27.14
N VAL A 600 45.69 9.96 -27.78
CA VAL A 600 46.57 8.82 -27.47
C VAL A 600 48.03 9.12 -27.84
N GLY A 601 48.25 9.79 -28.98
CA GLY A 601 49.58 10.26 -29.38
C GLY A 601 50.19 11.26 -28.39
N ALA A 602 49.39 12.23 -27.91
CA ALA A 602 49.81 13.21 -26.92
C ALA A 602 50.12 12.57 -25.55
N TYR A 603 49.31 11.60 -25.12
CA TYR A 603 49.54 10.88 -23.86
C TYR A 603 50.80 10.01 -23.91
N GLY A 604 51.06 9.32 -25.03
CA GLY A 604 52.29 8.55 -25.24
C GLY A 604 53.55 9.43 -25.19
N LEU A 605 53.50 10.61 -25.80
CA LEU A 605 54.59 11.57 -25.78
C LEU A 605 54.83 12.14 -24.37
N TRP A 606 53.76 12.41 -23.61
CA TRP A 606 53.85 12.87 -22.22
C TRP A 606 54.49 11.82 -21.31
N LYS A 607 54.17 10.53 -21.49
CA LYS A 607 54.73 9.44 -20.68
C LYS A 607 56.22 9.18 -20.96
N LEU A 608 56.66 9.42 -22.20
CA LEU A 608 58.08 9.32 -22.61
C LEU A 608 58.95 10.47 -22.09
N LEU A 609 58.34 11.57 -21.64
CA LEU A 609 59.03 12.77 -21.16
C LEU A 609 59.14 12.84 -19.62
N GLN A 610 58.67 11.83 -18.88
CA GLN A 610 58.77 11.82 -17.41
C GLN A 610 60.08 11.18 -16.91
N PRO A 611 60.80 11.82 -15.95
CA PRO A 611 61.97 11.24 -15.32
C PRO A 611 61.60 10.15 -14.30
N PRO A 612 62.51 9.19 -13.99
CA PRO A 612 62.20 8.07 -13.11
C PRO A 612 62.08 8.48 -11.63
N PRO A 613 61.28 7.75 -10.83
CA PRO A 613 61.02 8.10 -9.43
C PRO A 613 62.15 7.66 -8.49
N THR A 614 62.42 8.49 -7.48
CA THR A 614 63.44 8.30 -6.43
C THR A 614 62.86 7.52 -5.22
N PRO A 615 63.64 6.66 -4.53
CA PRO A 615 63.10 5.81 -3.46
C PRO A 615 62.94 6.53 -2.11
N THR A 616 61.91 6.12 -1.36
CA THR A 616 61.45 6.63 -0.06
C THR A 616 62.11 5.93 1.15
N ILE A 617 62.30 6.67 2.26
CA ILE A 617 62.79 6.18 3.58
C ILE A 617 61.63 6.27 4.61
N PRO A 618 61.52 5.38 5.62
CA PRO A 618 60.39 5.32 6.56
C PRO A 618 60.50 6.28 7.76
N PRO A 619 59.41 6.49 8.54
CA PRO A 619 59.26 7.62 9.47
C PRO A 619 59.67 7.31 10.93
N THR A 620 59.88 8.38 11.71
CA THR A 620 60.04 8.37 13.19
C THR A 620 59.02 9.34 13.86
N PRO A 621 58.68 9.13 15.15
CA PRO A 621 57.45 9.63 15.81
C PRO A 621 57.55 11.02 16.46
N PRO A 622 56.44 11.57 17.03
CA PRO A 622 56.20 13.00 17.13
C PRO A 622 56.37 13.62 18.54
N SER A 623 56.50 14.95 18.58
CA SER A 623 56.19 15.84 19.73
C SER A 623 56.31 17.33 19.32
N PRO A 624 55.73 18.32 20.06
CA PRO A 624 54.35 18.79 19.91
C PRO A 624 54.19 20.29 19.57
N SER A 625 53.01 20.64 19.00
CA SER A 625 52.27 21.93 19.04
C SER A 625 52.89 23.19 18.39
N PRO A 626 52.12 24.18 17.86
CA PRO A 626 50.82 24.63 18.36
C PRO A 626 49.71 24.94 17.32
N SER A 627 48.53 25.22 17.91
CA SER A 627 47.24 25.59 17.35
C SER A 627 47.25 26.61 16.20
N ILE A 628 46.45 26.33 15.17
CA ILE A 628 46.00 27.30 14.18
C ILE A 628 44.48 27.18 14.05
N THR A 629 43.80 28.29 14.31
CA THR A 629 42.36 28.53 14.13
C THR A 629 42.00 28.53 12.63
N PRO A 630 40.85 27.98 12.20
CA PRO A 630 40.42 28.08 10.81
C PRO A 630 39.85 29.50 10.49
N PRO A 631 39.92 29.96 9.22
CA PRO A 631 39.37 31.25 8.81
C PRO A 631 37.84 31.17 8.62
N PRO A 632 37.13 32.32 8.63
CA PRO A 632 35.68 32.36 8.46
C PRO A 632 35.26 32.15 6.98
N PRO A 633 34.00 31.74 6.73
CA PRO A 633 33.46 31.57 5.38
C PRO A 633 33.19 32.92 4.67
N PRO A 634 33.14 32.95 3.33
CA PRO A 634 32.85 34.17 2.58
C PRO A 634 31.35 34.51 2.64
N SER A 635 31.05 35.81 2.66
CA SER A 635 29.70 36.38 2.58
C SER A 635 29.12 36.29 1.16
N PRO A 636 27.79 36.15 0.99
CA PRO A 636 27.17 36.13 -0.33
C PRO A 636 27.01 37.56 -0.87
N GLU A 637 27.71 37.88 -1.96
CA GLU A 637 27.38 39.03 -2.80
C GLU A 637 26.25 38.65 -3.77
N SER A 638 25.12 39.36 -3.73
CA SER A 638 24.04 39.21 -4.72
C SER A 638 24.42 39.94 -6.01
N SER A 639 24.77 39.19 -7.05
CA SER A 639 24.93 39.78 -8.39
C SER A 639 23.61 39.73 -9.16
N LEU A 640 23.09 40.89 -9.55
CA LEU A 640 21.92 41.01 -10.45
C LEU A 640 22.16 40.24 -11.77
N PRO A 641 21.11 39.62 -12.36
CA PRO A 641 21.22 38.84 -13.58
C PRO A 641 21.55 39.71 -14.80
N LYS A 642 22.46 39.23 -15.66
CA LYS A 642 23.00 40.00 -16.80
C LYS A 642 21.99 40.11 -17.96
N PRO A 643 22.06 41.16 -18.79
CA PRO A 643 21.28 41.24 -20.03
C PRO A 643 21.50 40.02 -20.94
N GLY A 644 20.39 39.46 -21.44
CA GLY A 644 20.34 38.21 -22.21
C GLY A 644 20.06 36.95 -21.38
N THR A 645 20.05 37.04 -20.04
CA THR A 645 19.68 35.92 -19.17
C THR A 645 18.21 35.59 -19.35
N ILE A 646 17.92 34.29 -19.45
CA ILE A 646 16.57 33.74 -19.52
C ILE A 646 16.23 33.18 -18.14
N ILE A 647 15.07 33.54 -17.61
CA ILE A 647 14.59 33.16 -16.28
C ILE A 647 13.25 32.47 -16.45
N GLN A 648 13.11 31.24 -15.97
CA GLN A 648 11.83 30.56 -15.89
C GLN A 648 11.25 30.78 -14.50
N LEU A 649 10.01 31.27 -14.43
CA LEU A 649 9.34 31.52 -13.17
C LEU A 649 8.88 30.19 -12.54
N THR A 650 9.36 29.91 -11.33
CA THR A 650 8.88 28.78 -10.50
C THR A 650 7.81 29.22 -9.49
N VAL A 651 7.52 30.53 -9.43
CA VAL A 651 6.45 31.14 -8.66
C VAL A 651 5.82 32.29 -9.45
N THR A 652 4.54 32.58 -9.20
CA THR A 652 3.82 33.68 -9.85
C THR A 652 4.47 35.03 -9.48
N LEU A 653 4.74 35.86 -10.49
CA LEU A 653 5.42 37.15 -10.30
C LEU A 653 4.42 38.31 -10.47
N SER A 654 4.16 39.05 -9.41
CA SER A 654 3.33 40.26 -9.45
C SER A 654 4.14 41.47 -9.92
N LEU A 655 3.74 42.10 -11.02
CA LEU A 655 4.38 43.29 -11.58
C LEU A 655 3.71 44.55 -11.04
N TRP A 656 4.48 45.44 -10.42
CA TRP A 656 4.00 46.67 -9.80
C TRP A 656 4.47 47.90 -10.58
N LYS A 657 3.66 48.97 -10.59
CA LYS A 657 3.95 50.19 -11.34
C LYS A 657 5.07 51.03 -10.75
N THR A 658 5.29 50.90 -9.44
CA THR A 658 6.39 51.54 -8.72
C THR A 658 7.05 50.52 -7.79
N PRO A 659 8.34 50.69 -7.47
CA PRO A 659 9.07 49.80 -6.56
C PRO A 659 8.45 49.70 -5.16
N GLU A 660 7.69 50.72 -4.74
CA GLU A 660 7.01 50.73 -3.43
C GLU A 660 5.68 49.97 -3.38
N GLY A 661 5.20 49.40 -4.51
CA GLY A 661 4.05 48.48 -4.52
C GLY A 661 2.66 49.12 -4.55
N ASP A 662 2.56 50.41 -4.91
CA ASP A 662 1.29 51.15 -4.77
C ASP A 662 0.19 50.77 -5.79
N GLN A 663 0.54 50.09 -6.89
CA GLN A 663 -0.43 49.66 -7.90
C GLN A 663 0.04 48.42 -8.69
N LEU A 664 -0.69 47.31 -8.54
CA LEU A 664 -0.47 46.06 -9.31
C LEU A 664 -0.85 46.29 -10.78
N ILE A 665 0.06 45.96 -11.69
CA ILE A 665 -0.15 46.04 -13.14
C ILE A 665 -0.71 44.71 -13.65
N GLU A 666 -0.03 43.60 -13.36
CA GLU A 666 -0.33 42.28 -13.90
C GLU A 666 0.37 41.19 -13.07
N GLU A 667 -0.18 39.97 -13.07
CA GLU A 667 0.45 38.79 -12.48
C GLU A 667 0.91 37.84 -13.59
N VAL A 668 2.20 37.53 -13.58
CA VAL A 668 2.81 36.63 -14.56
C VAL A 668 2.79 35.21 -14.00
N PRO A 669 2.10 34.25 -14.65
CA PRO A 669 1.93 32.90 -14.12
C PRO A 669 3.22 32.09 -14.12
N VAL A 670 3.22 31.04 -13.29
CA VAL A 670 4.29 30.04 -13.19
C VAL A 670 4.60 29.42 -14.57
N GLU A 671 5.85 29.03 -14.78
CA GLU A 671 6.41 28.51 -16.04
C GLU A 671 6.56 29.53 -17.18
N THR A 672 6.25 30.81 -16.95
CA THR A 672 6.55 31.86 -17.93
C THR A 672 8.07 32.08 -18.03
N VAL A 673 8.58 32.14 -19.26
CA VAL A 673 10.00 32.34 -19.56
C VAL A 673 10.27 33.81 -19.88
N LEU A 674 11.01 34.49 -19.02
CA LEU A 674 11.36 35.90 -19.15
C LEU A 674 12.78 36.06 -19.70
N GLN A 675 12.97 37.01 -20.63
CA GLN A 675 14.31 37.40 -21.07
C GLN A 675 14.64 38.82 -20.59
N ILE A 676 15.80 38.97 -19.96
CA ILE A 676 16.31 40.30 -19.56
C ILE A 676 16.87 41.01 -20.79
N LEU A 677 16.31 42.17 -21.13
CA LEU A 677 16.70 42.94 -22.32
C LEU A 677 17.82 43.95 -22.04
N SER A 678 17.76 44.67 -20.92
CA SER A 678 18.77 45.67 -20.56
C SER A 678 18.71 46.02 -19.07
N GLN A 679 19.84 46.45 -18.54
CA GLN A 679 19.98 47.04 -17.21
C GLN A 679 20.23 48.54 -17.39
N GLU A 680 19.42 49.41 -16.78
CA GLU A 680 19.70 50.85 -16.75
C GLU A 680 20.47 51.20 -15.47
N ASP A 681 21.37 52.19 -15.55
CA ASP A 681 22.40 52.51 -14.54
C ASP A 681 21.86 53.04 -13.18
N SER A 682 20.55 52.98 -12.93
CA SER A 682 19.98 53.18 -11.59
C SER A 682 19.62 51.83 -10.99
N GLU A 683 20.29 51.48 -9.89
CA GLU A 683 20.40 50.18 -9.19
C GLU A 683 19.15 49.30 -8.93
N LYS A 684 17.96 49.53 -9.52
CA LYS A 684 16.78 48.69 -9.25
C LYS A 684 15.86 48.34 -10.43
N ASP A 685 16.12 48.82 -11.64
CA ASP A 685 15.18 48.60 -12.76
C ASP A 685 15.77 47.71 -13.87
N ILE A 686 15.10 46.57 -14.11
CA ILE A 686 15.44 45.62 -15.18
C ILE A 686 14.32 45.63 -16.23
N LYS A 687 14.65 45.85 -17.50
CA LYS A 687 13.69 45.68 -18.60
C LYS A 687 13.60 44.22 -18.99
N ILE A 688 12.43 43.63 -18.84
CA ILE A 688 12.12 42.25 -19.19
C ILE A 688 11.16 42.19 -20.38
N LYS A 689 11.33 41.18 -21.22
CA LYS A 689 10.36 40.80 -22.26
C LYS A 689 9.71 39.49 -21.84
N VAL A 690 8.38 39.51 -21.78
CA VAL A 690 7.54 38.31 -21.70
C VAL A 690 7.40 37.72 -23.09
#